data_AF-A0A8T4VKS3-F1
#
_entry.id   AF-A0A8T4VKS3-F1
#
_cell.length_a   1.000
_cell.length_b   1.000
_cell.length_c   1.000
_cell.angle_alpha   90.00
_cell.angle_beta   90.00
_cell.angle_gamma   90.00
#
_symmetry.space_group_name_H-M   'P 1'
#
loop_
_entity.id
_entity.type
_entity.pdbx_description
1 polymer ?
#
loop_
_entity_poly.entity_id
_entity_poly.type
_entity_poly.pdbx_seq_one_letter_code
_entity_poly.pdbx_strand_id
1 'polypeptide(L)'
;MESQSIYLVSDEHPYYSLLISPLACWYTDNEQSLQPLLIVQEKTVSAKQQDFISTFKSDSTIISVGFTPTNYSVDQTYIGSPRILSYQLAKDYFRKIDKALLVPIDETIDTYTRALLSTPLASYLHMPILLYNSNQKNHQELFSTLKSLQVSSIYVVGSTIPSKLHDSYEIIEMKNAHDIQEVVLSAINHRFNKMDYVTLTNPKDVLPLNLQDENKELMRVPIQHTSLYLFGRKFILSGFDTVTKKITIPSGIHKYSIKLTMEETTSVFPKEGSIPVFLSATLTNPNGRIIAYGHSPGYRNNATFIETLITNHSGEYTLTTSLFHGYRGGYFSLRGLSDVQTNLKIEQHMQTLNDAHYPLISGLSQNAAYLTSVHGGIILADEQFSLTDEKYLEIADHHSTGPWYDETLQKYNNEKVNLIISRLQENLSLLKNHDLYQGYMNGSGWLALLGDTNMIPMYYYPSNQTHLAERGLPSDNPYSLNHCLSPGRIMSYTTSDTSLLIGRTLFYEQLCGPPTPEDEWHRKFNFVFGEGFGETGGFFHQIPYANAIESYGFLTVVYGDLRNSRQAAERLKVYTDANYVEYLGHGDWFWFTPSIYGFNSIGQSIGASHVRAWDINRPNVFLTSACLMGRVDGVPPQMSIALSFLYAGCNAFVGSTRETGQESGLTVLEDHLILDDYSLGEALRGEKRVDTVTPTYYVRCLFGDPAFNPYDPVHGFSDQGMPLS
;
A
#
# COMPACT_ATOMS: atom_id res chain seq x y z
N MET A 1 15.39 7.47 -31.71
CA MET A 1 15.09 7.84 -30.32
C MET A 1 13.61 8.10 -30.28
N GLU A 2 12.82 7.11 -29.88
CA GLU A 2 11.42 7.37 -29.53
C GLU A 2 11.42 8.28 -28.29
N SER A 3 10.56 9.31 -28.30
CA SER A 3 10.42 10.23 -27.18
C SER A 3 9.85 9.48 -25.98
N GLN A 4 10.54 9.52 -24.84
CA GLN A 4 9.99 8.99 -23.59
C GLN A 4 8.68 9.69 -23.25
N SER A 5 7.72 8.94 -22.72
CA SER A 5 6.38 9.41 -22.43
C SER A 5 6.00 9.09 -20.99
N ILE A 6 5.15 9.93 -20.38
CA ILE A 6 4.54 9.68 -19.07
C ILE A 6 3.03 9.61 -19.28
N TYR A 7 2.42 8.51 -18.86
CA TYR A 7 0.98 8.32 -18.96
C TYR A 7 0.30 8.69 -17.65
N LEU A 8 -0.63 9.64 -17.72
CA LEU A 8 -1.55 9.97 -16.65
C LEU A 8 -2.90 9.35 -16.97
N VAL A 9 -3.40 8.48 -16.10
CA VAL A 9 -4.57 7.65 -16.36
C VAL A 9 -5.68 7.95 -15.35
N SER A 10 -6.90 8.21 -15.84
CA SER A 10 -8.06 8.46 -14.96
C SER A 10 -8.40 7.25 -14.10
N ASP A 11 -8.72 7.47 -12.83
CA ASP A 11 -9.27 6.46 -11.92
C ASP A 11 -10.78 6.20 -12.11
N GLU A 12 -11.47 7.01 -12.94
CA GLU A 12 -12.92 6.93 -13.14
C GLU A 12 -13.40 5.61 -13.76
N HIS A 13 -12.53 4.89 -14.50
CA HIS A 13 -12.89 3.59 -15.07
C HIS A 13 -11.67 2.66 -15.15
N PRO A 14 -11.75 1.44 -14.60
CA PRO A 14 -10.56 0.61 -14.39
C PRO A 14 -9.89 0.15 -15.70
N TYR A 15 -10.64 0.05 -16.79
CA TYR A 15 -10.11 -0.32 -18.11
C TYR A 15 -9.12 0.69 -18.70
N TYR A 16 -9.08 1.96 -18.26
CA TYR A 16 -8.09 2.89 -18.82
C TYR A 16 -6.66 2.44 -18.50
N SER A 17 -6.40 1.95 -17.28
CA SER A 17 -5.10 1.40 -16.90
C SER A 17 -4.73 0.17 -17.75
N LEU A 18 -5.70 -0.70 -18.05
CA LEU A 18 -5.49 -1.89 -18.87
C LEU A 18 -5.09 -1.52 -20.30
N LEU A 19 -5.75 -0.51 -20.90
CA LEU A 19 -5.43 -0.05 -22.26
C LEU A 19 -4.03 0.52 -22.38
N ILE A 20 -3.55 1.20 -21.33
CA ILE A 20 -2.25 1.87 -21.33
C ILE A 20 -1.12 0.93 -20.91
N SER A 21 -1.40 -0.13 -20.16
CA SER A 21 -0.38 -1.12 -19.75
C SER A 21 0.50 -1.61 -20.92
N PRO A 22 -0.04 -2.09 -22.07
CA PRO A 22 0.78 -2.55 -23.19
C PRO A 22 1.36 -1.41 -24.07
N LEU A 23 1.00 -0.14 -23.81
CA LEU A 23 1.65 1.03 -24.42
C LEU A 23 2.82 1.50 -23.56
N ALA A 24 2.66 1.41 -22.24
CA ALA A 24 3.66 1.81 -21.25
C ALA A 24 4.73 0.74 -21.04
N CYS A 25 4.39 -0.54 -21.20
CA CYS A 25 5.32 -1.66 -21.11
C CYS A 25 5.07 -2.64 -22.26
N TRP A 26 6.07 -2.86 -23.11
CA TRP A 26 5.97 -3.83 -24.19
C TRP A 26 7.31 -4.45 -24.57
N TYR A 27 7.23 -5.62 -25.20
CA TYR A 27 8.38 -6.42 -25.60
C TYR A 27 8.25 -6.87 -27.06
N THR A 28 9.35 -6.81 -27.79
CA THR A 28 9.52 -7.40 -29.12
C THR A 28 10.77 -8.28 -29.12
N ASP A 29 11.09 -8.93 -30.24
CA ASP A 29 12.29 -9.76 -30.36
C ASP A 29 13.61 -8.97 -30.23
N ASN A 30 13.59 -7.64 -30.41
CA ASN A 30 14.81 -6.82 -30.44
C ASN A 30 14.79 -5.63 -29.47
N GLU A 31 13.63 -5.28 -28.93
CA GLU A 31 13.42 -4.06 -28.16
C GLU A 31 12.41 -4.30 -27.03
N GLN A 32 12.65 -3.66 -25.90
CA GLN A 32 11.70 -3.51 -24.81
C GLN A 32 11.54 -2.02 -24.49
N SER A 33 10.35 -1.63 -24.07
CA SER A 33 10.06 -0.26 -23.64
C SER A 33 9.34 -0.27 -22.31
N LEU A 34 9.78 0.63 -21.42
CA LEU A 34 9.15 0.89 -20.13
C LEU A 34 8.99 2.41 -19.95
N GLN A 35 7.75 2.83 -19.73
CA GLN A 35 7.33 4.23 -19.56
C GLN A 35 6.48 4.36 -18.29
N PRO A 36 6.56 5.47 -17.54
CA PRO A 36 5.75 5.63 -16.33
C PRO A 36 4.25 5.67 -16.61
N LEU A 37 3.48 4.95 -15.79
CA LEU A 37 2.02 4.97 -15.76
C LEU A 37 1.57 5.38 -14.36
N LEU A 38 0.96 6.55 -14.25
CA LEU A 38 0.42 7.09 -13.00
C LEU A 38 -1.09 7.18 -13.08
N ILE A 39 -1.79 6.58 -12.12
CA ILE A 39 -3.24 6.75 -11.95
C ILE A 39 -3.47 8.09 -11.25
N VAL A 40 -4.41 8.88 -11.76
CA VAL A 40 -4.74 10.21 -11.26
C VAL A 40 -6.16 10.23 -10.74
N GLN A 41 -6.28 10.54 -9.44
CA GLN A 41 -7.55 10.63 -8.74
C GLN A 41 -8.20 12.00 -8.94
N GLU A 42 -9.51 12.03 -9.15
CA GLU A 42 -10.31 13.27 -9.20
C GLU A 42 -9.75 14.32 -10.17
N LYS A 43 -9.16 13.88 -11.29
CA LYS A 43 -8.59 14.74 -12.35
C LYS A 43 -7.50 15.69 -11.86
N THR A 44 -6.89 15.42 -10.71
CA THR A 44 -5.95 16.31 -10.05
C THR A 44 -4.63 15.61 -9.87
N VAL A 45 -3.59 16.09 -10.56
CA VAL A 45 -2.22 15.55 -10.44
C VAL A 45 -1.66 16.01 -9.10
N SER A 46 -1.38 15.06 -8.20
CA SER A 46 -0.91 15.37 -6.85
C SER A 46 0.47 16.04 -6.87
N ALA A 47 0.82 16.81 -5.83
CA ALA A 47 2.14 17.44 -5.75
C ALA A 47 3.27 16.40 -5.91
N LYS A 48 3.16 15.24 -5.26
CA LYS A 48 4.15 14.16 -5.38
C LYS A 48 4.23 13.54 -6.77
N GLN A 49 3.13 13.48 -7.51
CA GLN A 49 3.17 13.08 -8.92
C GLN A 49 3.87 14.14 -9.78
N GLN A 50 3.65 15.43 -9.51
CA GLN A 50 4.37 16.51 -10.20
C GLN A 50 5.88 16.45 -9.92
N ASP A 51 6.27 16.17 -8.66
CA ASP A 51 7.67 16.01 -8.27
C ASP A 51 8.32 14.82 -9.01
N PHE A 52 7.64 13.67 -9.07
CA PHE A 52 8.08 12.53 -9.87
C PHE A 52 8.24 12.88 -11.36
N ILE A 53 7.24 13.52 -11.97
CA ILE A 53 7.27 13.93 -13.39
C ILE A 53 8.47 14.84 -13.65
N SER A 54 8.70 15.82 -12.77
CA SER A 54 9.81 16.77 -12.90
C SER A 54 11.18 16.10 -12.80
N THR A 55 11.29 15.05 -11.99
CA THR A 55 12.54 14.31 -11.75
C THR A 55 12.82 13.30 -12.85
N PHE A 56 11.79 12.59 -13.33
CA PHE A 56 11.94 11.48 -14.28
C PHE A 56 12.58 11.90 -15.61
N LYS A 57 12.20 13.07 -16.17
CA LYS A 57 12.90 13.81 -17.25
C LYS A 57 12.06 14.98 -17.77
N SER A 58 12.66 16.16 -17.87
CA SER A 58 12.03 17.41 -18.32
C SER A 58 11.43 17.40 -19.73
N ASP A 59 11.95 16.54 -20.62
CA ASP A 59 11.60 16.54 -22.05
C ASP A 59 10.65 15.38 -22.42
N SER A 60 10.07 14.71 -21.42
CA SER A 60 9.14 13.60 -21.65
C SER A 60 7.78 14.13 -22.13
N THR A 61 7.17 13.45 -23.11
CA THR A 61 5.81 13.76 -23.56
C THR A 61 4.81 13.30 -22.50
N ILE A 62 3.96 14.19 -22.00
CA ILE A 62 2.97 13.89 -20.97
C ILE A 62 1.61 13.66 -21.63
N ILE A 63 1.06 12.47 -21.43
CA ILE A 63 -0.14 12.00 -22.13
C ILE A 63 -1.22 11.67 -21.11
N SER A 64 -2.34 12.37 -21.18
CA SER A 64 -3.49 12.13 -20.31
C SER A 64 -4.55 11.27 -20.98
N VAL A 65 -5.08 10.28 -20.28
CA VAL A 65 -6.02 9.27 -20.81
C VAL A 65 -7.25 9.18 -19.91
N GLY A 66 -8.42 9.41 -20.50
CA GLY A 66 -9.72 9.36 -19.81
C GLY A 66 -10.11 10.66 -19.10
N PHE A 67 -9.22 11.66 -19.03
CA PHE A 67 -9.50 12.94 -18.39
C PHE A 67 -8.58 14.06 -18.89
N THR A 68 -8.97 15.31 -18.61
CA THR A 68 -8.09 16.49 -18.72
C THR A 68 -7.71 16.94 -17.31
N PRO A 69 -6.41 17.02 -16.96
CA PRO A 69 -6.00 17.46 -15.64
C PRO A 69 -6.46 18.89 -15.33
N THR A 70 -6.87 19.14 -14.09
CA THR A 70 -7.38 20.45 -13.66
C THR A 70 -6.27 21.42 -13.23
N ASN A 71 -5.10 20.89 -12.87
CA ASN A 71 -4.02 21.62 -12.21
C ASN A 71 -2.63 21.39 -12.83
N TYR A 72 -2.55 20.73 -13.99
CA TYR A 72 -1.29 20.37 -14.63
C TYR A 72 -1.42 20.37 -16.15
N SER A 73 -0.39 20.84 -16.86
CA SER A 73 -0.38 20.88 -18.33
C SER A 73 0.12 19.56 -18.90
N VAL A 74 -0.51 19.10 -19.98
CA VAL A 74 -0.13 17.88 -20.69
C VAL A 74 -0.01 18.16 -22.18
N ASP A 75 0.85 17.41 -22.87
CA ASP A 75 1.13 17.58 -24.30
C ASP A 75 0.01 16.99 -25.15
N GLN A 76 -0.59 15.89 -24.68
CA GLN A 76 -1.68 15.21 -25.37
C GLN A 76 -2.76 14.74 -24.41
N THR A 77 -4.01 14.73 -24.88
CA THR A 77 -5.14 14.24 -24.10
C THR A 77 -6.07 13.37 -24.95
N TYR A 78 -6.43 12.22 -24.41
CA TYR A 78 -7.39 11.27 -24.97
C TYR A 78 -8.65 11.26 -24.10
N ILE A 79 -9.77 11.79 -24.63
CA ILE A 79 -11.07 11.84 -23.93
C ILE A 79 -12.09 10.98 -24.66
N GLY A 80 -12.77 10.12 -23.92
CA GLY A 80 -13.82 9.25 -24.45
C GLY A 80 -14.04 8.06 -23.53
N SER A 81 -15.04 7.23 -23.82
CA SER A 81 -15.21 5.97 -23.09
C SER A 81 -14.05 5.02 -23.37
N PRO A 82 -13.74 4.05 -22.47
CA PRO A 82 -12.67 3.09 -22.69
C PRO A 82 -12.75 2.40 -24.06
N ARG A 83 -13.96 2.08 -24.52
CA ARG A 83 -14.17 1.47 -25.85
C ARG A 83 -13.67 2.36 -26.99
N ILE A 84 -14.07 3.63 -27.01
CA ILE A 84 -13.66 4.57 -28.06
C ILE A 84 -12.16 4.80 -28.00
N LEU A 85 -11.62 5.00 -26.79
CA LEU A 85 -10.18 5.21 -26.60
C LEU A 85 -9.35 4.00 -27.03
N SER A 86 -9.84 2.77 -26.81
CA SER A 86 -9.14 1.56 -27.25
C SER A 86 -8.87 1.55 -28.75
N TYR A 87 -9.82 2.01 -29.58
CA TYR A 87 -9.63 2.11 -31.03
C TYR A 87 -8.77 3.29 -31.46
N GLN A 88 -8.91 4.43 -30.77
CA GLN A 88 -8.14 5.63 -31.07
C GLN A 88 -6.66 5.42 -30.75
N LEU A 89 -6.35 4.95 -29.53
CA LEU A 89 -4.99 4.62 -29.11
C LEU A 89 -4.36 3.58 -30.02
N ALA A 90 -5.11 2.53 -30.40
CA ALA A 90 -4.58 1.52 -31.31
C ALA A 90 -4.14 2.12 -32.66
N LYS A 91 -4.92 3.04 -33.25
CA LYS A 91 -4.58 3.69 -34.53
C LYS A 91 -3.44 4.69 -34.43
N ASP A 92 -3.30 5.36 -33.29
CA ASP A 92 -2.28 6.37 -33.09
C ASP A 92 -0.91 5.76 -32.79
N TYR A 93 -0.87 4.67 -32.02
CA TYR A 93 0.37 4.01 -31.60
C TYR A 93 0.81 2.90 -32.55
N PHE A 94 -0.13 2.19 -33.19
CA PHE A 94 0.20 1.10 -34.09
C PHE A 94 -0.12 1.50 -35.54
N ARG A 95 0.92 1.59 -36.37
CA ARG A 95 0.74 1.79 -37.83
C ARG A 95 0.36 0.49 -38.54
N LYS A 96 1.01 -0.61 -38.15
CA LYS A 96 0.75 -1.96 -38.64
C LYS A 96 1.13 -2.95 -37.52
N ILE A 97 0.25 -3.89 -37.21
CA ILE A 97 0.49 -4.94 -36.24
C ILE A 97 -0.27 -6.21 -36.66
N ASP A 98 0.34 -7.38 -36.46
CA ASP A 98 -0.17 -8.67 -36.89
C ASP A 98 -1.20 -9.27 -35.91
N LYS A 99 -1.13 -8.88 -34.63
CA LYS A 99 -1.98 -9.42 -33.57
C LYS A 99 -2.78 -8.33 -32.85
N ALA A 100 -3.94 -8.69 -32.31
CA ALA A 100 -4.73 -7.84 -31.43
C ALA A 100 -5.40 -8.67 -30.32
N LEU A 101 -5.59 -8.07 -29.15
CA LEU A 101 -6.36 -8.64 -28.04
C LEU A 101 -7.77 -8.03 -28.02
N LEU A 102 -8.80 -8.85 -28.20
CA LEU A 102 -10.20 -8.43 -28.06
C LEU A 102 -10.72 -8.77 -26.69
N VAL A 103 -11.26 -7.75 -26.01
CA VAL A 103 -11.77 -7.88 -24.65
C VAL A 103 -13.20 -7.35 -24.57
N PRO A 104 -14.15 -8.13 -24.03
CA PRO A 104 -15.51 -7.66 -23.81
C PRO A 104 -15.54 -6.62 -22.69
N ILE A 105 -16.38 -5.59 -22.87
CA ILE A 105 -16.72 -4.59 -21.85
C ILE A 105 -18.23 -4.58 -21.66
N ASP A 106 -18.70 -5.46 -20.78
CA ASP A 106 -20.12 -5.62 -20.45
C ASP A 106 -20.45 -5.18 -19.01
N GLU A 107 -19.54 -4.40 -18.39
CA GLU A 107 -19.69 -3.81 -17.04
C GLU A 107 -19.91 -4.84 -15.92
N THR A 108 -19.47 -6.09 -16.12
CA THR A 108 -19.48 -7.13 -15.07
C THR A 108 -18.09 -7.33 -14.48
N ILE A 109 -18.05 -7.71 -13.21
CA ILE A 109 -16.82 -8.05 -12.50
C ILE A 109 -16.05 -9.19 -13.16
N ASP A 110 -16.74 -10.20 -13.72
CA ASP A 110 -16.12 -11.31 -14.46
C ASP A 110 -15.44 -10.81 -15.74
N THR A 111 -16.06 -9.90 -16.50
CA THR A 111 -15.42 -9.30 -17.69
C THR A 111 -14.18 -8.48 -17.34
N TYR A 112 -14.22 -7.69 -16.26
CA TYR A 112 -13.05 -6.96 -15.77
C TYR A 112 -11.94 -7.91 -15.30
N THR A 113 -12.30 -8.96 -14.56
CA THR A 113 -11.34 -9.97 -14.08
C THR A 113 -10.58 -10.59 -15.26
N ARG A 114 -11.29 -11.01 -16.31
CA ARG A 114 -10.66 -11.59 -17.49
C ARG A 114 -9.82 -10.59 -18.28
N ALA A 115 -10.29 -9.34 -18.38
CA ALA A 115 -9.52 -8.25 -18.97
C ALA A 115 -8.20 -8.06 -18.23
N LEU A 116 -8.24 -8.04 -16.89
CA LEU A 116 -7.09 -7.92 -16.02
C LEU A 116 -6.09 -9.06 -16.28
N LEU A 117 -6.55 -10.32 -16.18
CA LEU A 117 -5.73 -11.52 -16.37
C LEU A 117 -5.05 -11.60 -17.75
N SER A 118 -5.71 -11.08 -18.80
CA SER A 118 -5.22 -11.16 -20.17
C SER A 118 -4.37 -9.97 -20.61
N THR A 119 -4.41 -8.85 -19.90
CA THR A 119 -3.66 -7.64 -20.28
C THR A 119 -2.14 -7.86 -20.38
N PRO A 120 -1.47 -8.61 -19.49
CA PRO A 120 -0.03 -8.89 -19.64
C PRO A 120 0.32 -9.55 -20.98
N LEU A 121 -0.57 -10.37 -21.55
CA LEU A 121 -0.37 -10.98 -22.88
C LEU A 121 -0.17 -9.93 -23.97
N ALA A 122 -0.92 -8.81 -23.89
CA ALA A 122 -0.81 -7.72 -24.85
C ALA A 122 0.58 -7.04 -24.77
N SER A 123 1.17 -6.94 -23.58
CA SER A 123 2.53 -6.44 -23.38
C SER A 123 3.58 -7.41 -23.95
N TYR A 124 3.45 -8.72 -23.68
CA TYR A 124 4.43 -9.74 -24.06
C TYR A 124 4.45 -10.06 -25.55
N LEU A 125 3.33 -9.87 -26.24
CA LEU A 125 3.20 -10.08 -27.69
C LEU A 125 3.10 -8.76 -28.48
N HIS A 126 3.28 -7.61 -27.81
CA HIS A 126 3.16 -6.26 -28.37
C HIS A 126 1.89 -6.06 -29.22
N MET A 127 0.73 -6.09 -28.56
CA MET A 127 -0.59 -6.04 -29.21
C MET A 127 -1.44 -4.89 -28.67
N PRO A 128 -2.25 -4.22 -29.51
CA PRO A 128 -3.30 -3.34 -29.03
C PRO A 128 -4.42 -4.14 -28.36
N ILE A 129 -4.98 -3.57 -27.30
CA ILE A 129 -6.22 -4.03 -26.68
C ILE A 129 -7.38 -3.27 -27.30
N LEU A 130 -8.33 -4.00 -27.90
CA LEU A 130 -9.54 -3.43 -28.48
C LEU A 130 -10.75 -3.91 -27.68
N LEU A 131 -11.48 -2.97 -27.07
CA LEU A 131 -12.66 -3.32 -26.30
C LEU A 131 -13.87 -3.41 -27.21
N TYR A 132 -14.81 -4.29 -26.90
CA TYR A 132 -16.09 -4.37 -27.61
C TYR A 132 -17.22 -4.73 -26.65
N ASN A 133 -18.43 -4.29 -26.95
CA ASN A 133 -19.61 -4.70 -26.19
C ASN A 133 -20.19 -5.96 -26.85
N SER A 134 -20.32 -7.04 -26.09
CA SER A 134 -20.75 -8.34 -26.64
C SER A 134 -22.24 -8.33 -27.02
N ASN A 135 -23.03 -7.44 -26.41
CA ASN A 135 -24.45 -7.26 -26.65
C ASN A 135 -24.77 -6.35 -27.85
N GLN A 136 -23.78 -5.63 -28.39
CA GLN A 136 -23.99 -4.77 -29.57
C GLN A 136 -24.11 -5.59 -30.85
N LYS A 137 -25.03 -5.19 -31.75
CA LYS A 137 -25.23 -5.87 -33.05
C LYS A 137 -24.30 -5.36 -34.16
N ASN A 138 -23.73 -4.17 -34.00
CA ASN A 138 -22.89 -3.53 -35.01
C ASN A 138 -21.50 -3.23 -34.44
N HIS A 139 -20.49 -3.91 -34.98
CA HIS A 139 -19.08 -3.72 -34.63
C HIS A 139 -18.26 -3.11 -35.77
N GLN A 140 -18.87 -2.28 -36.62
CA GLN A 140 -18.21 -1.62 -37.77
C GLN A 140 -16.89 -0.94 -37.40
N GLU A 141 -16.86 -0.23 -36.27
CA GLU A 141 -15.66 0.47 -35.83
C GLU A 141 -14.51 -0.50 -35.49
N LEU A 142 -14.80 -1.57 -34.75
CA LEU A 142 -13.86 -2.65 -34.47
C LEU A 142 -13.30 -3.25 -35.77
N PHE A 143 -14.16 -3.63 -36.72
CA PHE A 143 -13.72 -4.19 -38.00
C PHE A 143 -12.87 -3.19 -38.81
N SER A 144 -13.23 -1.91 -38.78
CA SER A 144 -12.46 -0.86 -39.46
C SER A 144 -11.07 -0.70 -38.86
N THR A 145 -10.97 -0.78 -37.53
CA THR A 145 -9.70 -0.68 -36.79
C THR A 145 -8.81 -1.89 -37.08
N LEU A 146 -9.32 -3.11 -36.94
CA LEU A 146 -8.58 -4.34 -37.26
C LEU A 146 -8.02 -4.32 -38.70
N LYS A 147 -8.85 -3.90 -39.67
CA LYS A 147 -8.42 -3.78 -41.06
C LYS A 147 -7.35 -2.70 -41.26
N SER A 148 -7.48 -1.55 -40.60
CA SER A 148 -6.49 -0.47 -40.71
C SER A 148 -5.13 -0.86 -40.16
N LEU A 149 -5.11 -1.67 -39.11
CA LEU A 149 -3.91 -2.17 -38.45
C LEU A 149 -3.27 -3.37 -39.18
N GLN A 150 -3.97 -3.97 -40.14
CA GLN A 150 -3.57 -5.18 -40.88
C GLN A 150 -3.36 -6.41 -39.97
N VAL A 151 -4.22 -6.55 -38.96
CA VAL A 151 -4.23 -7.70 -38.05
C VAL A 151 -4.53 -8.98 -38.83
N SER A 152 -3.77 -10.04 -38.57
CA SER A 152 -4.00 -11.38 -39.11
C SER A 152 -4.54 -12.35 -38.06
N SER A 153 -4.13 -12.20 -36.81
CA SER A 153 -4.46 -13.11 -35.71
C SER A 153 -5.07 -12.35 -34.53
N ILE A 154 -6.09 -12.91 -33.90
CA ILE A 154 -6.84 -12.27 -32.83
C ILE A 154 -6.89 -13.19 -31.62
N TYR A 155 -6.46 -12.66 -30.49
CA TYR A 155 -6.66 -13.27 -29.18
C TYR A 155 -7.98 -12.76 -28.61
N VAL A 156 -8.87 -13.67 -28.25
CA VAL A 156 -10.24 -13.33 -27.82
C VAL A 156 -10.42 -13.74 -26.37
N VAL A 157 -10.83 -12.78 -25.54
CA VAL A 157 -11.22 -13.04 -24.16
C VAL A 157 -12.71 -13.35 -24.07
N GLY A 158 -13.06 -14.49 -23.48
CA GLY A 158 -14.44 -14.96 -23.38
C GLY A 158 -14.92 -15.75 -24.60
N SER A 159 -16.21 -16.02 -24.66
CA SER A 159 -16.82 -16.94 -25.64
C SER A 159 -17.74 -16.27 -26.66
N THR A 160 -18.00 -14.97 -26.52
CA THR A 160 -18.95 -14.25 -27.38
C THR A 160 -18.21 -13.33 -28.33
N ILE A 161 -18.01 -13.74 -29.58
CA ILE A 161 -17.44 -12.89 -30.63
C ILE A 161 -18.38 -12.64 -31.81
N PRO A 162 -18.22 -11.50 -32.49
CA PRO A 162 -18.90 -11.25 -33.76
C PRO A 162 -18.57 -12.35 -34.77
N SER A 163 -19.59 -13.08 -35.24
CA SER A 163 -19.43 -14.26 -36.13
C SER A 163 -18.58 -13.99 -37.38
N LYS A 164 -18.63 -12.77 -37.92
CA LYS A 164 -17.82 -12.33 -39.08
C LYS A 164 -16.31 -12.37 -38.85
N LEU A 165 -15.83 -12.45 -37.61
CA LEU A 165 -14.39 -12.52 -37.33
C LEU A 165 -13.79 -13.87 -37.74
N HIS A 166 -14.51 -14.98 -37.57
CA HIS A 166 -14.02 -16.32 -37.93
C HIS A 166 -13.71 -16.48 -39.42
N ASP A 167 -14.37 -15.70 -40.28
CA ASP A 167 -14.19 -15.79 -41.73
C ASP A 167 -12.92 -15.08 -42.21
N SER A 168 -12.31 -14.22 -41.39
CA SER A 168 -11.29 -13.25 -41.84
C SER A 168 -9.98 -13.25 -41.03
N TYR A 169 -9.95 -13.88 -39.86
CA TYR A 169 -8.80 -13.84 -38.97
C TYR A 169 -8.54 -15.21 -38.34
N GLU A 170 -7.28 -15.49 -38.00
CA GLU A 170 -6.94 -16.60 -37.11
C GLU A 170 -7.37 -16.24 -35.68
N ILE A 171 -8.20 -17.07 -35.04
CA ILE A 171 -8.77 -16.78 -33.71
C ILE A 171 -8.20 -17.72 -32.66
N ILE A 172 -7.67 -17.16 -31.58
CA ILE A 172 -7.22 -17.86 -30.38
C ILE A 172 -8.19 -17.49 -29.24
N GLU A 173 -9.10 -18.39 -28.91
CA GLU A 173 -10.12 -18.16 -27.87
C GLU A 173 -9.60 -18.52 -26.48
N MET A 174 -9.78 -17.60 -25.53
CA MET A 174 -9.51 -17.79 -24.11
C MET A 174 -10.82 -17.66 -23.32
N LYS A 175 -11.53 -18.78 -23.14
CA LYS A 175 -12.94 -18.78 -22.69
C LYS A 175 -13.09 -18.58 -21.19
N ASN A 176 -12.08 -18.96 -20.42
CA ASN A 176 -12.08 -18.96 -18.96
C ASN A 176 -10.72 -18.47 -18.42
N ALA A 177 -10.65 -18.21 -17.10
CA ALA A 177 -9.42 -17.76 -16.47
C ALA A 177 -8.24 -18.73 -16.67
N HIS A 178 -8.50 -20.03 -16.67
CA HIS A 178 -7.46 -21.05 -16.91
C HIS A 178 -6.93 -20.98 -18.36
N ASP A 179 -7.81 -20.84 -19.37
CA ASP A 179 -7.36 -20.68 -20.77
C ASP A 179 -6.49 -19.42 -20.94
N ILE A 180 -6.85 -18.31 -20.28
CA ILE A 180 -6.07 -17.07 -20.31
C ILE A 180 -4.67 -17.32 -19.73
N GLN A 181 -4.59 -17.98 -18.57
CA GLN A 181 -3.32 -18.28 -17.91
C GLN A 181 -2.42 -19.16 -18.76
N GLU A 182 -2.96 -20.22 -19.37
CA GLU A 182 -2.19 -21.12 -20.24
C GLU A 182 -1.58 -20.38 -21.44
N VAL A 183 -2.33 -19.44 -22.05
CA VAL A 183 -1.82 -18.63 -23.16
C VAL A 183 -0.78 -17.60 -22.69
N VAL A 184 -1.00 -16.95 -21.54
CA VAL A 184 -0.03 -16.01 -20.95
C VAL A 184 1.28 -16.74 -20.59
N LEU A 185 1.19 -17.89 -19.93
CA LEU A 185 2.35 -18.70 -19.56
C LEU A 185 3.13 -19.20 -20.79
N SER A 186 2.41 -19.59 -21.85
CA SER A 186 3.04 -19.94 -23.13
C SER A 186 3.82 -18.77 -23.72
N ALA A 187 3.26 -17.56 -23.67
CA ALA A 187 3.94 -16.35 -24.11
C ALA A 187 5.18 -16.02 -23.25
N ILE A 188 5.07 -16.14 -21.93
CA ILE A 188 6.20 -15.95 -20.99
C ILE A 188 7.31 -16.97 -21.26
N ASN A 189 6.98 -18.25 -21.39
CA ASN A 189 7.96 -19.30 -21.65
C ASN A 189 8.68 -19.07 -22.98
N HIS A 190 7.93 -18.70 -24.04
CA HIS A 190 8.52 -18.42 -25.34
C HIS A 190 9.40 -17.14 -25.34
N ARG A 191 8.99 -16.12 -24.59
CA ARG A 191 9.62 -14.80 -24.59
C ARG A 191 10.81 -14.71 -23.65
N PHE A 192 10.63 -15.13 -22.41
CA PHE A 192 11.59 -14.93 -21.31
C PHE A 192 12.22 -16.23 -20.83
N ASN A 193 11.60 -17.39 -21.10
CA ASN A 193 12.04 -18.72 -20.64
C ASN A 193 12.27 -18.82 -19.11
N LYS A 194 11.70 -17.86 -18.35
CA LYS A 194 11.75 -17.74 -16.89
C LYS A 194 10.56 -16.91 -16.44
N MET A 195 10.12 -17.15 -15.20
CA MET A 195 9.10 -16.35 -14.52
C MET A 195 9.43 -16.32 -13.04
N ASP A 196 9.51 -15.11 -12.47
CA ASP A 196 9.82 -14.91 -11.04
C ASP A 196 8.73 -14.15 -10.28
N TYR A 197 7.67 -13.69 -10.96
CA TYR A 197 6.72 -12.74 -10.39
C TYR A 197 5.25 -13.16 -10.55
N VAL A 198 4.50 -13.11 -9.45
CA VAL A 198 3.03 -13.27 -9.44
C VAL A 198 2.41 -12.07 -8.72
N THR A 199 1.41 -11.44 -9.33
CA THR A 199 0.58 -10.43 -8.65
C THR A 199 -0.73 -11.06 -8.21
N LEU A 200 -1.00 -11.05 -6.91
CA LEU A 200 -2.28 -11.41 -6.31
C LEU A 200 -3.12 -10.16 -6.10
N THR A 201 -4.35 -10.14 -6.63
CA THR A 201 -5.25 -8.98 -6.54
C THR A 201 -6.70 -9.43 -6.37
N ASN A 202 -7.57 -8.54 -5.88
CA ASN A 202 -9.01 -8.77 -5.89
C ASN A 202 -9.70 -7.74 -6.80
N PRO A 203 -10.34 -8.17 -7.89
CA PRO A 203 -10.95 -7.26 -8.85
C PRO A 203 -12.19 -6.53 -8.31
N LYS A 204 -12.80 -7.01 -7.20
CA LYS A 204 -14.01 -6.44 -6.61
C LYS A 204 -13.78 -5.06 -5.98
N ASP A 205 -12.52 -4.69 -5.76
CA ASP A 205 -12.11 -3.40 -5.18
C ASP A 205 -12.45 -2.18 -6.06
N VAL A 206 -12.75 -2.38 -7.35
CA VAL A 206 -13.22 -1.32 -8.26
C VAL A 206 -14.70 -1.01 -8.09
N LEU A 207 -15.45 -1.87 -7.39
CA LEU A 207 -16.87 -1.63 -7.15
C LEU A 207 -17.04 -0.60 -6.01
N PRO A 208 -17.89 0.42 -6.20
CA PRO A 208 -18.21 1.36 -5.15
C PRO A 208 -18.98 0.69 -4.01
N LEU A 209 -19.05 1.37 -2.85
CA LEU A 209 -19.89 0.94 -1.74
C LEU A 209 -21.37 0.93 -2.16
N ASN A 210 -22.09 -0.14 -1.78
CA ASN A 210 -23.51 -0.27 -2.05
C ASN A 210 -24.33 0.48 -0.99
N LEU A 211 -24.40 1.80 -1.13
CA LEU A 211 -25.03 2.71 -0.17
C LEU A 211 -26.56 2.63 -0.22
N GLN A 212 -27.17 2.42 0.95
CA GLN A 212 -28.62 2.53 1.16
C GLN A 212 -29.01 3.92 1.65
N ASP A 213 -28.30 4.43 2.66
CA ASP A 213 -28.58 5.72 3.30
C ASP A 213 -27.30 6.31 3.91
N GLU A 214 -27.26 7.63 4.08
CA GLU A 214 -26.17 8.32 4.78
C GLU A 214 -26.70 9.33 5.81
N ASN A 215 -26.14 9.29 7.01
CA ASN A 215 -26.41 10.28 8.05
C ASN A 215 -25.10 10.96 8.49
N LYS A 216 -25.13 12.30 8.51
CA LYS A 216 -24.02 13.15 8.91
C LYS A 216 -24.46 14.02 10.08
N GLU A 217 -23.78 13.88 11.20
CA GLU A 217 -24.01 14.72 12.37
C GLU A 217 -22.77 15.55 12.69
N LEU A 218 -23.00 16.82 12.98
CA LEU A 218 -21.97 17.75 13.40
C LEU A 218 -22.32 18.29 14.78
N MET A 219 -21.35 18.29 15.68
CA MET A 219 -21.47 18.97 16.97
C MET A 219 -20.18 19.69 17.34
N ARG A 220 -20.31 20.67 18.23
CA ARG A 220 -19.20 21.38 18.84
C ARG A 220 -19.33 21.32 20.35
N VAL A 221 -18.25 20.94 21.01
CA VAL A 221 -18.17 20.89 22.47
C VAL A 221 -17.06 21.84 22.92
N PRO A 222 -17.39 22.91 23.68
CA PRO A 222 -16.36 23.75 24.27
C PRO A 222 -15.62 22.98 25.35
N ILE A 223 -14.30 23.01 25.30
CA ILE A 223 -13.42 22.36 26.26
C ILE A 223 -12.43 23.40 26.76
N GLN A 224 -12.28 23.46 28.08
CA GLN A 224 -11.22 24.19 28.75
C GLN A 224 -10.58 23.23 29.74
N HIS A 225 -9.25 23.19 29.73
CA HIS A 225 -8.48 22.28 30.57
C HIS A 225 -7.11 22.86 30.90
N THR A 226 -6.77 22.85 32.18
CA THR A 226 -5.41 23.10 32.66
C THR A 226 -5.04 22.01 33.66
N SER A 227 -3.93 21.31 33.41
CA SER A 227 -3.44 20.26 34.33
C SER A 227 -1.93 20.27 34.47
N LEU A 228 -1.49 19.94 35.67
CA LEU A 228 -0.09 19.81 36.03
C LEU A 228 0.24 18.34 36.29
N TYR A 229 1.36 17.86 35.75
CA TYR A 229 1.89 16.54 36.02
C TYR A 229 3.09 16.68 36.96
N LEU A 230 2.98 16.13 38.16
CA LEU A 230 4.04 16.14 39.18
C LEU A 230 4.06 14.81 39.91
N PHE A 231 5.27 14.34 40.26
CA PHE A 231 5.46 13.09 41.01
C PHE A 231 4.75 11.88 40.39
N GLY A 232 4.68 11.81 39.05
CA GLY A 232 4.01 10.72 38.34
C GLY A 232 2.47 10.80 38.35
N ARG A 233 1.89 11.88 38.87
CA ARG A 233 0.43 12.07 38.97
C ARG A 233 -0.04 13.29 38.19
N LYS A 234 -1.24 13.20 37.63
CA LYS A 234 -1.94 14.31 36.99
C LYS A 234 -2.82 15.04 38.01
N PHE A 235 -2.66 16.35 38.10
CA PHE A 235 -3.47 17.26 38.91
C PHE A 235 -4.25 18.17 37.97
N ILE A 236 -5.59 18.08 37.98
CA ILE A 236 -6.45 18.98 37.21
C ILE A 236 -6.59 20.27 38.01
N LEU A 237 -6.14 21.39 37.43
CA LEU A 237 -6.21 22.71 38.05
C LEU A 237 -7.52 23.42 37.70
N SER A 238 -7.99 23.24 36.46
CA SER A 238 -9.28 23.77 36.01
C SER A 238 -9.84 22.98 34.83
N GLY A 239 -11.17 22.88 34.76
CA GLY A 239 -11.89 22.30 33.63
C GLY A 239 -11.77 20.78 33.53
N PHE A 240 -11.85 20.24 32.31
CA PHE A 240 -11.81 18.81 32.02
C PHE A 240 -11.13 18.58 30.66
N ASP A 241 -10.25 17.59 30.56
CA ASP A 241 -9.61 17.19 29.29
C ASP A 241 -10.33 16.08 28.55
N THR A 242 -11.30 15.44 29.19
CA THR A 242 -12.01 14.29 28.62
C THR A 242 -13.47 14.63 28.40
N VAL A 243 -13.97 14.31 27.21
CA VAL A 243 -15.39 14.37 26.85
C VAL A 243 -15.87 12.98 26.51
N THR A 244 -16.99 12.58 27.10
CA THR A 244 -17.67 11.32 26.80
C THR A 244 -19.02 11.61 26.18
N LYS A 245 -19.30 10.99 25.02
CA LYS A 245 -20.58 11.09 24.32
C LYS A 245 -21.18 9.71 24.10
N LYS A 246 -22.49 9.61 24.31
CA LYS A 246 -23.29 8.46 23.92
C LYS A 246 -23.82 8.62 22.50
N ILE A 247 -23.70 7.56 21.70
CA ILE A 247 -24.05 7.52 20.29
C ILE A 247 -24.93 6.29 20.08
N THR A 248 -26.15 6.50 19.59
CA THR A 248 -27.06 5.40 19.29
C THR A 248 -26.83 4.93 17.86
N ILE A 249 -26.46 3.67 17.69
CA ILE A 249 -26.31 3.04 16.37
C ILE A 249 -27.49 2.07 16.15
N PRO A 250 -28.26 2.22 15.05
CA PRO A 250 -29.37 1.32 14.75
C PRO A 250 -28.87 -0.05 14.26
N SER A 251 -29.79 -1.01 14.13
CA SER A 251 -29.46 -2.28 13.44
C SER A 251 -29.18 -2.03 11.96
N GLY A 252 -28.51 -2.96 11.29
CA GLY A 252 -28.09 -2.84 9.89
C GLY A 252 -26.57 -2.94 9.74
N ILE A 253 -26.10 -2.74 8.51
CA ILE A 253 -24.69 -2.76 8.14
C ILE A 253 -24.23 -1.32 8.03
N HIS A 254 -23.30 -0.91 8.89
CA HIS A 254 -22.88 0.47 9.01
C HIS A 254 -21.38 0.61 8.85
N LYS A 255 -20.94 1.33 7.82
CA LYS A 255 -19.62 1.95 7.85
C LYS A 255 -19.75 3.21 8.72
N TYR A 256 -19.06 3.22 9.85
CA TYR A 256 -19.13 4.32 10.80
C TYR A 256 -17.78 4.99 10.96
N SER A 257 -17.75 6.31 10.73
CA SER A 257 -16.54 7.12 10.83
C SER A 257 -16.77 8.36 11.68
N ILE A 258 -15.76 8.71 12.48
CA ILE A 258 -15.78 9.92 13.31
C ILE A 258 -14.49 10.69 13.11
N LYS A 259 -14.61 11.94 12.67
CA LYS A 259 -13.51 12.89 12.61
C LYS A 259 -13.65 13.88 13.75
N LEU A 260 -12.57 14.07 14.50
CA LEU A 260 -12.51 15.01 15.60
C LEU A 260 -11.45 16.06 15.29
N THR A 261 -11.79 17.35 15.42
CA THR A 261 -10.89 18.47 15.13
C THR A 261 -10.96 19.52 16.22
N MET A 262 -9.81 20.02 16.66
CA MET A 262 -9.73 21.18 17.55
C MET A 262 -9.82 22.48 16.75
N GLU A 263 -10.87 23.26 16.99
CA GLU A 263 -11.10 24.58 16.40
C GLU A 263 -10.90 25.69 17.45
N GLU A 264 -10.53 26.89 16.99
CA GLU A 264 -10.44 28.10 17.82
C GLU A 264 -9.59 27.91 19.09
N THR A 265 -8.53 27.11 18.99
CA THR A 265 -7.69 26.75 20.14
C THR A 265 -6.95 27.97 20.69
N THR A 266 -6.92 28.11 22.01
CA THR A 266 -6.16 29.11 22.78
C THR A 266 -5.44 28.38 23.92
N SER A 267 -4.27 28.87 24.29
CA SER A 267 -3.41 28.26 25.30
C SER A 267 -2.35 29.27 25.77
N VAL A 268 -1.79 29.05 26.96
CA VAL A 268 -0.55 29.71 27.41
C VAL A 268 0.65 29.29 26.57
N PHE A 269 0.55 28.17 25.85
CA PHE A 269 1.58 27.71 24.93
C PHE A 269 1.41 28.34 23.54
N PRO A 270 2.50 28.70 22.86
CA PRO A 270 2.42 29.20 21.48
C PRO A 270 1.81 28.15 20.55
N LYS A 271 1.00 28.63 19.58
CA LYS A 271 0.42 27.81 18.51
C LYS A 271 1.46 27.28 17.52
N GLU A 272 2.57 28.00 17.39
CA GLU A 272 3.67 27.67 16.48
C GLU A 272 4.80 26.99 17.26
N GLY A 273 5.32 25.87 16.72
CA GLY A 273 6.51 25.20 17.23
C GLY A 273 6.27 23.85 17.89
N SER A 274 7.35 23.31 18.48
CA SER A 274 7.54 21.95 19.00
C SER A 274 6.66 21.53 20.19
N ILE A 275 5.61 22.29 20.51
CA ILE A 275 4.72 22.01 21.63
C ILE A 275 3.57 21.15 21.13
N PRO A 276 3.48 19.88 21.56
CA PRO A 276 2.53 18.94 21.00
C PRO A 276 1.08 19.36 21.28
N VAL A 277 0.24 19.15 20.28
CA VAL A 277 -1.21 19.08 20.41
C VAL A 277 -1.57 17.61 20.24
N PHE A 278 -2.21 17.04 21.26
CA PHE A 278 -2.55 15.63 21.29
C PHE A 278 -4.06 15.48 21.50
N LEU A 279 -4.69 14.78 20.58
CA LEU A 279 -6.10 14.42 20.63
C LEU A 279 -6.19 12.90 20.49
N SER A 280 -6.85 12.24 21.43
CA SER A 280 -7.14 10.80 21.34
C SER A 280 -8.63 10.56 21.37
N ALA A 281 -9.09 9.61 20.57
CA ALA A 281 -10.48 9.16 20.55
C ALA A 281 -10.54 7.64 20.67
N THR A 282 -11.51 7.15 21.43
CA THR A 282 -11.80 5.72 21.59
C THR A 282 -13.31 5.53 21.48
N LEU A 283 -13.72 4.60 20.63
CA LEU A 283 -15.10 4.17 20.49
C LEU A 283 -15.27 2.80 21.16
N THR A 284 -16.20 2.75 22.10
CA THR A 284 -16.51 1.56 22.89
C THR A 284 -17.95 1.12 22.62
N ASN A 285 -18.14 -0.18 22.43
CA ASN A 285 -19.48 -0.75 22.22
C ASN A 285 -20.28 -0.83 23.54
N PRO A 286 -21.58 -1.19 23.50
CA PRO A 286 -22.41 -1.35 24.70
C PRO A 286 -21.85 -2.30 25.77
N ASN A 287 -21.01 -3.26 25.38
CA ASN A 287 -20.39 -4.23 26.28
C ASN A 287 -19.08 -3.74 26.92
N GLY A 288 -18.66 -2.49 26.65
CA GLY A 288 -17.43 -1.93 27.20
C GLY A 288 -16.16 -2.29 26.42
N ARG A 289 -16.27 -2.92 25.24
CA ARG A 289 -15.13 -3.28 24.37
C ARG A 289 -14.76 -2.13 23.44
N ILE A 290 -13.46 -1.83 23.33
CA ILE A 290 -12.93 -0.89 22.32
C ILE A 290 -13.06 -1.52 20.94
N ILE A 291 -13.63 -0.78 19.99
CA ILE A 291 -13.86 -1.22 18.61
C ILE A 291 -13.18 -0.33 17.55
N ALA A 292 -12.70 0.83 17.97
CA ALA A 292 -11.84 1.71 17.18
C ALA A 292 -11.16 2.71 18.12
N TYR A 293 -9.94 3.11 17.80
CA TYR A 293 -9.27 4.22 18.46
C TYR A 293 -8.34 4.94 17.49
N GLY A 294 -8.03 6.20 17.80
CA GLY A 294 -7.19 7.03 16.96
C GLY A 294 -6.55 8.17 17.73
N HIS A 295 -5.36 8.57 17.29
CA HIS A 295 -4.58 9.64 17.91
C HIS A 295 -4.17 10.70 16.86
N SER A 296 -4.05 11.97 17.27
CA SER A 296 -3.66 13.05 16.35
C SER A 296 -2.30 12.90 15.68
N PRO A 297 -1.25 12.31 16.32
CA PRO A 297 -0.01 12.01 15.59
C PRO A 297 -0.22 11.00 14.46
N GLY A 298 -1.32 10.24 14.51
CA GLY A 298 -1.76 9.34 13.45
C GLY A 298 -2.55 10.00 12.33
N TYR A 299 -2.90 11.29 12.38
CA TYR A 299 -3.73 11.87 11.32
C TYR A 299 -3.30 13.30 10.97
N ARG A 300 -3.55 14.26 11.86
CA ARG A 300 -3.12 15.66 11.75
C ARG A 300 -2.91 16.21 13.16
N ASN A 301 -1.98 17.14 13.35
CA ASN A 301 -1.60 17.63 14.68
C ASN A 301 -2.78 18.06 15.57
N ASN A 302 -3.85 18.61 15.01
CA ASN A 302 -5.04 19.07 15.73
C ASN A 302 -6.31 18.23 15.46
N ALA A 303 -6.19 17.08 14.79
CA ALA A 303 -7.33 16.24 14.45
C ALA A 303 -7.01 14.76 14.51
N THR A 304 -8.00 13.93 14.84
CA THR A 304 -7.92 12.48 14.76
C THR A 304 -9.13 11.93 14.02
N PHE A 305 -9.03 10.68 13.60
CA PHE A 305 -10.03 9.98 12.83
C PHE A 305 -10.16 8.55 13.35
N ILE A 306 -11.37 8.01 13.35
CA ILE A 306 -11.64 6.59 13.60
C ILE A 306 -12.67 6.10 12.60
N GLU A 307 -12.58 4.82 12.25
CA GLU A 307 -13.46 4.16 11.30
C GLU A 307 -13.62 2.69 11.66
N THR A 308 -14.83 2.13 11.49
CA THR A 308 -15.11 0.71 11.71
C THR A 308 -16.34 0.28 10.92
N LEU A 309 -16.46 -1.03 10.69
CA LEU A 309 -17.64 -1.68 10.13
C LEU A 309 -18.44 -2.33 11.26
N ILE A 310 -19.74 -2.05 11.34
CA ILE A 310 -20.66 -2.58 12.36
C ILE A 310 -21.77 -3.37 11.65
N THR A 311 -22.05 -4.58 12.13
CA THR A 311 -23.01 -5.48 11.49
C THR A 311 -24.07 -5.91 12.50
N ASN A 312 -25.30 -5.41 12.35
CA ASN A 312 -26.47 -5.72 13.18
C ASN A 312 -26.25 -5.63 14.70
N HIS A 313 -25.25 -4.86 15.13
CA HIS A 313 -24.97 -4.60 16.54
C HIS A 313 -25.51 -3.22 16.92
N SER A 314 -26.83 -3.15 17.11
CA SER A 314 -27.49 -1.93 17.60
C SER A 314 -27.17 -1.64 19.07
N GLY A 315 -27.30 -0.38 19.48
CA GLY A 315 -27.21 0.01 20.89
C GLY A 315 -26.54 1.36 21.12
N GLU A 316 -26.23 1.63 22.38
CA GLU A 316 -25.58 2.86 22.82
C GLU A 316 -24.05 2.69 22.92
N TYR A 317 -23.34 3.26 21.97
CA TYR A 317 -21.90 3.32 21.91
C TYR A 317 -21.37 4.52 22.68
N THR A 318 -20.15 4.42 23.17
CA THR A 318 -19.50 5.47 23.97
C THR A 318 -18.25 5.97 23.26
N LEU A 319 -18.28 7.21 22.78
CA LEU A 319 -17.12 7.92 22.28
C LEU A 319 -16.46 8.66 23.44
N THR A 320 -15.21 8.32 23.74
CA THR A 320 -14.39 9.02 24.73
C THR A 320 -13.26 9.75 24.02
N THR A 321 -13.18 11.06 24.20
CA THR A 321 -12.16 11.93 23.61
C THR A 321 -11.34 12.58 24.70
N SER A 322 -10.01 12.57 24.59
CA SER A 322 -9.11 13.25 25.52
C SER A 322 -8.16 14.21 24.80
N LEU A 323 -7.90 15.37 25.42
CA LEU A 323 -7.12 16.45 24.84
C LEU A 323 -5.91 16.79 25.71
N PHE A 324 -4.81 17.13 25.06
CA PHE A 324 -3.61 17.61 25.72
C PHE A 324 -2.91 18.61 24.81
N HIS A 325 -2.46 19.73 25.38
CA HIS A 325 -1.58 20.67 24.69
C HIS A 325 -0.60 21.27 25.68
N GLY A 326 0.70 21.03 25.47
CA GLY A 326 1.74 21.48 26.37
C GLY A 326 2.91 20.51 26.44
N TYR A 327 3.64 20.53 27.56
CA TYR A 327 4.82 19.69 27.76
C TYR A 327 4.47 18.48 28.61
N ARG A 328 4.85 17.28 28.16
CA ARG A 328 4.78 16.07 28.97
C ARG A 328 5.97 15.19 28.66
N GLY A 329 6.70 14.79 29.70
CA GLY A 329 7.87 13.93 29.58
C GLY A 329 8.23 13.24 30.90
N GLY A 330 9.23 12.38 30.81
CA GLY A 330 9.69 11.52 31.92
C GLY A 330 8.96 10.19 31.97
N TYR A 331 9.70 9.10 31.74
CA TYR A 331 9.19 7.72 31.84
C TYR A 331 8.96 7.30 33.30
N PHE A 332 9.97 7.46 34.16
CA PHE A 332 9.91 7.09 35.59
C PHE A 332 9.17 8.11 36.48
N SER A 333 9.02 9.34 36.01
CA SER A 333 8.37 10.42 36.76
C SER A 333 7.75 11.40 35.79
N LEU A 334 6.47 11.17 35.45
CA LEU A 334 5.72 12.06 34.56
C LEU A 334 5.72 13.48 35.13
N ARG A 335 6.22 14.41 34.32
CA ARG A 335 6.27 15.85 34.59
C ARG A 335 5.77 16.60 33.39
N GLY A 336 5.08 17.71 33.62
CA GLY A 336 4.47 18.42 32.53
C GLY A 336 3.38 19.39 32.92
N LEU A 337 2.94 20.15 31.95
CA LEU A 337 1.84 21.10 32.05
C LEU A 337 1.04 20.99 30.75
N SER A 338 -0.27 20.86 30.88
CA SER A 338 -1.23 20.99 29.78
C SER A 338 -2.09 22.21 30.02
N ASP A 339 -2.36 22.96 28.97
CA ASP A 339 -3.29 24.08 28.97
C ASP A 339 -3.93 24.21 27.60
N VAL A 340 -5.25 24.14 27.54
CA VAL A 340 -5.99 24.23 26.29
C VAL A 340 -7.41 24.73 26.52
N GLN A 341 -7.82 25.71 25.72
CA GLN A 341 -9.21 26.09 25.53
C GLN A 341 -9.53 26.00 24.04
N THR A 342 -10.51 25.18 23.66
CA THR A 342 -10.82 24.90 22.25
C THR A 342 -12.28 24.52 22.08
N ASN A 343 -12.79 24.65 20.85
CA ASN A 343 -14.03 24.02 20.44
C ASN A 343 -13.71 22.70 19.75
N LEU A 344 -14.06 21.58 20.39
CA LEU A 344 -13.92 20.26 19.79
C LEU A 344 -15.07 20.04 18.80
N LYS A 345 -14.74 20.05 17.52
CA LYS A 345 -15.64 19.68 16.43
C LYS A 345 -15.66 18.16 16.27
N ILE A 346 -16.84 17.55 16.40
CA ILE A 346 -17.05 16.11 16.19
C ILE A 346 -17.97 15.93 14.98
N GLU A 347 -17.42 15.37 13.92
CA GLU A 347 -18.10 15.04 12.67
C GLU A 347 -18.31 13.53 12.62
N GLN A 348 -19.56 13.09 12.78
CA GLN A 348 -19.94 11.68 12.69
C GLN A 348 -20.55 11.44 11.30
N HIS A 349 -20.14 10.35 10.66
CA HIS A 349 -20.68 9.94 9.38
C HIS A 349 -20.98 8.44 9.41
N MET A 350 -22.26 8.12 9.30
CA MET A 350 -22.78 6.76 9.28
C MET A 350 -23.35 6.48 7.89
N GLN A 351 -22.78 5.48 7.21
CA GLN A 351 -23.24 5.03 5.91
C GLN A 351 -23.87 3.65 6.08
N THR A 352 -25.17 3.55 5.84
CA THR A 352 -25.90 2.28 5.85
C THR A 352 -25.69 1.59 4.52
N LEU A 353 -25.23 0.35 4.55
CA LEU A 353 -24.88 -0.44 3.37
C LEU A 353 -25.93 -1.54 3.13
N ASN A 354 -26.21 -1.84 1.86
CA ASN A 354 -27.05 -3.00 1.50
C ASN A 354 -26.29 -4.34 1.63
N ASP A 355 -24.96 -4.30 1.57
CA ASP A 355 -24.08 -5.46 1.72
C ASP A 355 -22.80 -5.06 2.49
N ALA A 356 -21.97 -6.05 2.81
CA ALA A 356 -20.75 -5.81 3.60
C ALA A 356 -19.56 -5.30 2.77
N HIS A 357 -19.67 -5.17 1.44
CA HIS A 357 -18.55 -4.86 0.55
C HIS A 357 -17.83 -3.58 0.98
N TYR A 358 -16.59 -3.72 1.44
CA TYR A 358 -15.89 -2.62 2.07
C TYR A 358 -14.37 -2.62 1.80
N PRO A 359 -13.91 -2.21 0.61
CA PRO A 359 -12.50 -1.94 0.37
C PRO A 359 -12.05 -0.71 1.20
N LEU A 360 -10.89 -0.83 1.86
CA LEU A 360 -10.22 0.30 2.52
C LEU A 360 -9.55 1.21 1.49
N ILE A 361 -9.06 0.64 0.40
CA ILE A 361 -8.50 1.36 -0.74
C ILE A 361 -9.16 0.83 -2.01
N SER A 362 -10.02 1.66 -2.62
CA SER A 362 -10.71 1.29 -3.85
C SER A 362 -9.77 1.30 -5.05
N GLY A 363 -9.95 0.32 -5.94
CA GLY A 363 -9.31 0.25 -7.26
C GLY A 363 -7.81 0.01 -7.27
N LEU A 364 -7.24 -0.65 -6.26
CA LEU A 364 -5.83 -1.08 -6.26
C LEU A 364 -5.53 -2.02 -7.44
N SER A 365 -6.46 -2.91 -7.78
CA SER A 365 -6.34 -3.90 -8.87
C SER A 365 -6.02 -3.28 -10.23
N GLN A 366 -6.34 -1.99 -10.43
CA GLN A 366 -6.01 -1.25 -11.65
C GLN A 366 -4.49 -1.19 -11.92
N ASN A 367 -3.66 -1.31 -10.89
CA ASN A 367 -2.21 -1.31 -11.05
C ASN A 367 -1.64 -2.69 -11.43
N ALA A 368 -2.42 -3.78 -11.31
CA ALA A 368 -1.89 -5.14 -11.40
C ALA A 368 -1.35 -5.47 -12.79
N ALA A 369 -2.04 -5.03 -13.85
CA ALA A 369 -1.67 -5.34 -15.21
C ALA A 369 -0.33 -4.73 -15.62
N TYR A 370 -0.14 -3.44 -15.33
CA TYR A 370 1.11 -2.75 -15.58
C TYR A 370 2.25 -3.36 -14.77
N LEU A 371 2.10 -3.45 -13.44
CA LEU A 371 3.11 -4.03 -12.55
C LEU A 371 3.56 -5.42 -13.02
N THR A 372 2.60 -6.31 -13.28
CA THR A 372 2.90 -7.68 -13.70
C THR A 372 3.60 -7.74 -15.06
N SER A 373 3.20 -6.88 -16.00
CA SER A 373 3.80 -6.82 -17.33
C SER A 373 5.29 -6.44 -17.26
N VAL A 374 5.66 -5.56 -16.33
CA VAL A 374 7.05 -5.11 -16.17
C VAL A 374 7.94 -6.23 -15.63
N HIS A 375 7.41 -7.12 -14.79
CA HIS A 375 8.17 -8.24 -14.23
C HIS A 375 8.04 -9.55 -15.02
N GLY A 376 7.41 -9.55 -16.20
CA GLY A 376 7.22 -10.77 -17.01
C GLY A 376 6.41 -11.86 -16.30
N GLY A 377 5.49 -11.47 -15.41
CA GLY A 377 4.74 -12.37 -14.53
C GLY A 377 3.32 -12.72 -14.99
N ILE A 378 2.56 -13.32 -14.07
CA ILE A 378 1.11 -13.55 -14.20
C ILE A 378 0.31 -12.89 -13.07
N ILE A 379 -0.98 -12.69 -13.30
CA ILE A 379 -1.91 -12.17 -12.30
C ILE A 379 -2.78 -13.31 -11.78
N LEU A 380 -2.96 -13.41 -10.46
CA LEU A 380 -4.03 -14.19 -9.85
C LEU A 380 -5.09 -13.24 -9.28
N ALA A 381 -6.28 -13.29 -9.87
CA ALA A 381 -7.40 -12.42 -9.51
C ALA A 381 -8.69 -13.22 -9.33
N ASP A 382 -9.38 -13.01 -8.21
CA ASP A 382 -10.66 -13.63 -7.90
C ASP A 382 -11.46 -12.73 -6.93
N GLU A 383 -12.73 -12.48 -7.23
CA GLU A 383 -13.61 -11.67 -6.37
C GLU A 383 -13.86 -12.33 -5.00
N GLN A 384 -13.76 -13.66 -4.93
CA GLN A 384 -14.02 -14.45 -3.72
C GLN A 384 -12.94 -14.27 -2.64
N PHE A 385 -11.81 -13.63 -2.98
CA PHE A 385 -10.72 -13.34 -2.03
C PHE A 385 -11.15 -12.35 -0.94
N SER A 386 -12.18 -11.54 -1.21
CA SER A 386 -12.68 -10.51 -0.29
C SER A 386 -13.14 -11.16 1.02
N LEU A 387 -12.69 -10.57 2.14
CA LEU A 387 -13.19 -10.88 3.47
C LEU A 387 -14.66 -10.53 3.59
N THR A 388 -15.06 -9.36 3.07
CA THR A 388 -16.40 -8.80 3.26
C THR A 388 -17.37 -9.22 2.16
N ASP A 389 -17.71 -10.51 2.14
CA ASP A 389 -18.68 -11.11 1.22
C ASP A 389 -20.03 -11.41 1.90
N GLU A 390 -20.95 -12.09 1.20
CA GLU A 390 -22.27 -12.43 1.75
C GLU A 390 -22.17 -13.33 2.99
N LYS A 391 -21.24 -14.29 3.00
CA LYS A 391 -21.03 -15.19 4.14
C LYS A 391 -20.42 -14.46 5.34
N TYR A 392 -19.61 -13.42 5.12
CA TYR A 392 -19.16 -12.53 6.20
C TYR A 392 -20.32 -11.87 6.91
N LEU A 393 -21.37 -11.46 6.19
CA LEU A 393 -22.53 -10.81 6.80
C LEU A 393 -23.22 -11.71 7.82
N GLU A 394 -23.38 -13.00 7.50
CA GLU A 394 -23.95 -13.99 8.40
C GLU A 394 -23.07 -14.22 9.64
N ILE A 395 -21.75 -14.27 9.45
CA ILE A 395 -20.78 -14.56 10.52
C ILE A 395 -20.57 -13.35 11.43
N ALA A 396 -20.56 -12.15 10.85
CA ALA A 396 -20.42 -10.89 11.55
C ALA A 396 -21.75 -10.38 12.13
N ASP A 397 -22.85 -11.15 12.03
CA ASP A 397 -24.12 -10.78 12.65
C ASP A 397 -23.93 -10.51 14.14
N HIS A 398 -24.50 -9.41 14.61
CA HIS A 398 -24.31 -8.88 15.97
C HIS A 398 -22.85 -8.60 16.37
N HIS A 399 -21.95 -8.30 15.42
CA HIS A 399 -20.59 -7.83 15.71
C HIS A 399 -20.46 -6.32 15.48
N SER A 400 -19.62 -5.69 16.30
CA SER A 400 -19.43 -4.23 16.32
C SER A 400 -18.14 -3.75 15.64
N THR A 401 -17.40 -4.68 15.02
CA THR A 401 -16.10 -4.46 14.39
C THR A 401 -15.68 -5.69 13.57
N GLY A 402 -14.49 -5.63 12.95
CA GLY A 402 -13.90 -6.72 12.19
C GLY A 402 -12.89 -7.58 13.00
N PRO A 403 -12.20 -8.52 12.33
CA PRO A 403 -11.30 -9.50 12.99
C PRO A 403 -10.10 -8.87 13.73
N TRP A 404 -9.75 -7.63 13.39
CA TRP A 404 -8.67 -6.86 14.01
C TRP A 404 -8.96 -6.48 15.46
N TYR A 405 -10.24 -6.32 15.84
CA TYR A 405 -10.66 -6.14 17.23
C TYR A 405 -11.47 -7.32 17.75
N ASP A 406 -11.99 -8.23 16.88
CA ASP A 406 -12.79 -9.39 17.27
C ASP A 406 -12.24 -10.78 16.91
N GLU A 407 -11.77 -11.52 17.92
CA GLU A 407 -11.21 -12.87 17.77
C GLU A 407 -12.20 -13.89 17.21
N THR A 408 -13.50 -13.72 17.45
CA THR A 408 -14.54 -14.62 16.94
C THR A 408 -14.60 -14.64 15.42
N LEU A 409 -14.23 -13.53 14.77
CA LEU A 409 -14.23 -13.37 13.31
C LEU A 409 -12.93 -13.87 12.67
N GLN A 410 -11.86 -14.07 13.45
CA GLN A 410 -10.56 -14.47 12.93
C GLN A 410 -10.58 -15.87 12.29
N LYS A 411 -11.45 -16.77 12.79
CA LYS A 411 -11.60 -18.09 12.18
C LYS A 411 -12.03 -17.99 10.72
N TYR A 412 -13.07 -17.20 10.44
CA TYR A 412 -13.57 -17.02 9.08
C TYR A 412 -12.57 -16.28 8.19
N ASN A 413 -11.93 -15.23 8.74
CA ASN A 413 -10.84 -14.55 8.06
C ASN A 413 -9.73 -15.54 7.64
N ASN A 414 -9.32 -16.45 8.53
CA ASN A 414 -8.28 -17.44 8.23
C ASN A 414 -8.77 -18.50 7.23
N GLU A 415 -10.06 -18.85 7.22
CA GLU A 415 -10.66 -19.67 6.14
C GLU A 415 -10.53 -18.99 4.78
N LYS A 416 -10.73 -17.66 4.72
CA LYS A 416 -10.52 -16.87 3.49
C LYS A 416 -9.06 -16.86 3.04
N VAL A 417 -8.11 -16.67 3.97
CA VAL A 417 -6.69 -16.76 3.63
C VAL A 417 -6.34 -18.15 3.07
N ASN A 418 -6.85 -19.22 3.68
CA ASN A 418 -6.60 -20.59 3.21
C ASN A 418 -7.23 -20.88 1.83
N LEU A 419 -8.39 -20.31 1.53
CA LEU A 419 -8.98 -20.34 0.19
C LEU A 419 -8.03 -19.71 -0.83
N ILE A 420 -7.50 -18.53 -0.53
CA ILE A 420 -6.56 -17.81 -1.41
C ILE A 420 -5.28 -18.62 -1.61
N ILE A 421 -4.72 -19.20 -0.55
CA ILE A 421 -3.55 -20.09 -0.63
C ILE A 421 -3.81 -21.28 -1.54
N SER A 422 -4.99 -21.89 -1.43
CA SER A 422 -5.38 -23.02 -2.29
C SER A 422 -5.46 -22.59 -3.75
N ARG A 423 -6.06 -21.43 -4.04
CA ARG A 423 -6.10 -20.85 -5.40
C ARG A 423 -4.71 -20.50 -5.93
N LEU A 424 -3.83 -19.98 -5.08
CA LEU A 424 -2.43 -19.71 -5.43
C LEU A 424 -1.70 -21.00 -5.80
N GLN A 425 -1.82 -22.05 -4.99
CA GLN A 425 -1.21 -23.35 -5.29
C GLN A 425 -1.76 -23.99 -6.57
N GLU A 426 -3.08 -23.91 -6.79
CA GLU A 426 -3.73 -24.34 -8.03
C GLU A 426 -3.16 -23.59 -9.25
N ASN A 427 -3.06 -22.26 -9.17
CA ASN A 427 -2.55 -21.43 -10.25
C ASN A 427 -1.05 -21.70 -10.51
N LEU A 428 -0.24 -21.81 -9.46
CA LEU A 428 1.17 -22.17 -9.59
C LEU A 428 1.39 -23.56 -10.20
N SER A 429 0.44 -24.47 -10.07
CA SER A 429 0.56 -25.79 -10.70
C SER A 429 0.55 -25.72 -12.24
N LEU A 430 -0.03 -24.66 -12.83
CA LEU A 430 -0.06 -24.44 -14.28
C LEU A 430 1.34 -24.19 -14.85
N LEU A 431 2.25 -23.61 -14.08
CA LEU A 431 3.63 -23.38 -14.50
C LEU A 431 4.36 -24.69 -14.86
N LYS A 432 3.88 -25.84 -14.36
CA LYS A 432 4.46 -27.16 -14.70
C LYS A 432 4.25 -27.53 -16.16
N ASN A 433 3.15 -27.07 -16.76
CA ASN A 433 2.85 -27.34 -18.18
C ASN A 433 3.77 -26.57 -19.13
N HIS A 434 4.51 -25.59 -18.61
CA HIS A 434 5.38 -24.67 -19.36
C HIS A 434 6.84 -24.72 -18.88
N ASP A 435 7.24 -25.71 -18.08
CA ASP A 435 8.59 -25.84 -17.51
C ASP A 435 9.07 -24.65 -16.63
N LEU A 436 8.15 -23.79 -16.19
CA LEU A 436 8.46 -22.59 -15.38
C LEU A 436 8.43 -22.86 -13.86
N TYR A 437 7.81 -23.96 -13.42
CA TYR A 437 7.49 -24.21 -12.00
C TYR A 437 8.73 -24.28 -11.10
N GLN A 438 9.76 -25.03 -11.51
CA GLN A 438 10.96 -25.22 -10.69
C GLN A 438 11.80 -23.94 -10.61
N GLY A 439 11.82 -23.13 -11.68
CA GLY A 439 12.48 -21.83 -11.68
C GLY A 439 11.83 -20.88 -10.67
N TYR A 440 10.51 -20.75 -10.73
CA TYR A 440 9.76 -19.88 -9.81
C TYR A 440 9.85 -20.32 -8.35
N MET A 441 9.63 -21.62 -8.06
CA MET A 441 9.56 -22.12 -6.67
C MET A 441 10.91 -22.16 -5.95
N ASN A 442 12.02 -22.32 -6.68
CA ASN A 442 13.37 -22.36 -6.11
C ASN A 442 14.15 -21.05 -6.30
N GLY A 443 13.65 -20.14 -7.16
CA GLY A 443 14.23 -18.84 -7.43
C GLY A 443 13.70 -17.76 -6.50
N SER A 444 13.52 -16.56 -7.05
CA SER A 444 13.11 -15.39 -6.27
C SER A 444 11.66 -15.50 -5.77
N GLY A 445 10.78 -16.08 -6.59
CA GLY A 445 9.41 -16.42 -6.20
C GLY A 445 8.62 -15.23 -5.66
N TRP A 446 8.78 -14.05 -6.28
CA TRP A 446 8.18 -12.80 -5.84
C TRP A 446 6.66 -12.85 -5.96
N LEU A 447 5.98 -12.58 -4.84
CA LEU A 447 4.52 -12.55 -4.74
C LEU A 447 4.06 -11.17 -4.28
N ALA A 448 3.56 -10.37 -5.22
CA ALA A 448 3.00 -9.07 -4.91
C ALA A 448 1.54 -9.20 -4.44
N LEU A 449 1.26 -8.78 -3.21
CA LEU A 449 -0.10 -8.68 -2.67
C LEU A 449 -0.62 -7.27 -2.96
N LEU A 450 -1.38 -7.12 -4.05
CA LEU A 450 -1.95 -5.85 -4.50
C LEU A 450 -3.43 -5.76 -4.08
N GLY A 451 -3.64 -5.49 -2.80
CA GLY A 451 -4.96 -5.35 -2.20
C GLY A 451 -4.84 -4.95 -0.74
N ASP A 452 -5.85 -4.24 -0.22
CA ASP A 452 -5.94 -3.95 1.22
C ASP A 452 -6.33 -5.21 2.02
N THR A 453 -6.38 -5.10 3.35
CA THR A 453 -6.65 -6.25 4.24
C THR A 453 -8.11 -6.73 4.21
N ASN A 454 -9.05 -5.99 3.62
CA ASN A 454 -10.42 -6.47 3.40
C ASN A 454 -10.56 -7.19 2.06
N MET A 455 -9.74 -6.83 1.08
CA MET A 455 -9.74 -7.43 -0.26
C MET A 455 -8.81 -8.65 -0.39
N ILE A 456 -7.64 -8.59 0.28
CA ILE A 456 -6.67 -9.69 0.47
C ILE A 456 -6.31 -9.74 1.97
N PRO A 457 -7.01 -10.57 2.77
CA PRO A 457 -6.87 -10.59 4.22
C PRO A 457 -5.49 -11.07 4.70
N MET A 458 -5.10 -10.61 5.88
CA MET A 458 -3.96 -11.16 6.62
C MET A 458 -4.41 -12.33 7.49
N TYR A 459 -3.58 -13.35 7.68
CA TYR A 459 -3.87 -14.45 8.60
C TYR A 459 -3.64 -14.05 10.05
N TYR A 460 -4.58 -14.32 10.95
CA TYR A 460 -4.43 -14.05 12.39
C TYR A 460 -3.91 -15.29 13.11
N TYR A 461 -2.68 -15.23 13.60
CA TYR A 461 -2.18 -16.22 14.57
C TYR A 461 -2.69 -15.90 15.99
N PRO A 462 -2.80 -16.92 16.87
CA PRO A 462 -3.14 -16.71 18.27
C PRO A 462 -2.13 -15.78 18.95
N SER A 463 -2.61 -14.93 19.86
CA SER A 463 -1.79 -14.01 20.64
C SER A 463 -2.07 -14.15 22.13
N ASN A 464 -1.04 -13.98 22.95
CA ASN A 464 -1.17 -13.82 24.40
C ASN A 464 -1.14 -12.33 24.84
N GLN A 465 -1.11 -11.39 23.88
CA GLN A 465 -1.04 -9.94 24.12
C GLN A 465 -2.42 -9.39 24.53
N THR A 466 -2.83 -9.67 25.77
CA THR A 466 -4.18 -9.33 26.26
C THR A 466 -4.38 -7.85 26.61
N HIS A 467 -3.28 -7.11 26.80
CA HIS A 467 -3.28 -5.69 27.15
C HIS A 467 -3.57 -4.76 25.97
N LEU A 468 -3.46 -5.25 24.75
CA LEU A 468 -3.81 -4.52 23.54
C LEU A 468 -5.32 -4.54 23.30
N ALA A 469 -5.84 -3.47 22.69
CA ALA A 469 -7.24 -3.41 22.28
C ALA A 469 -7.49 -4.33 21.07
N GLU A 470 -6.59 -4.25 20.09
CA GLU A 470 -6.50 -5.15 18.95
C GLU A 470 -6.20 -6.60 19.35
N ARG A 471 -6.56 -7.52 18.46
CA ARG A 471 -6.53 -8.95 18.71
C ARG A 471 -5.75 -9.70 17.65
N GLY A 472 -5.24 -10.87 18.04
CA GLY A 472 -4.43 -11.77 17.21
C GLY A 472 -3.13 -11.15 16.69
N LEU A 473 -2.39 -11.94 15.90
CA LEU A 473 -1.17 -11.55 15.21
C LEU A 473 -1.40 -11.65 13.68
N PRO A 474 -1.91 -10.61 13.01
CA PRO A 474 -2.12 -10.60 11.56
C PRO A 474 -0.79 -10.68 10.80
N SER A 475 -0.76 -11.46 9.73
CA SER A 475 0.45 -11.76 8.96
C SER A 475 0.16 -12.14 7.51
N ASP A 476 1.07 -11.77 6.62
CA ASP A 476 1.11 -12.25 5.23
C ASP A 476 1.94 -13.55 5.07
N ASN A 477 2.57 -14.05 6.13
CA ASN A 477 3.45 -15.23 6.06
C ASN A 477 2.81 -16.46 5.41
N PRO A 478 1.52 -16.81 5.62
CA PRO A 478 0.95 -17.98 4.97
C PRO A 478 0.98 -17.94 3.43
N TYR A 479 0.98 -16.75 2.83
CA TYR A 479 1.12 -16.59 1.38
C TYR A 479 2.51 -17.00 0.86
N SER A 480 3.52 -17.10 1.72
CA SER A 480 4.87 -17.55 1.36
C SER A 480 4.94 -19.03 0.95
N LEU A 481 3.88 -19.82 1.17
CA LEU A 481 3.86 -21.27 0.95
C LEU A 481 5.05 -21.97 1.62
N ASN A 482 5.17 -21.80 2.94
CA ASN A 482 6.29 -22.32 3.74
C ASN A 482 7.64 -21.75 3.26
N HIS A 483 7.68 -20.42 3.12
CA HIS A 483 8.87 -19.66 2.70
C HIS A 483 9.44 -20.08 1.35
N CYS A 484 8.63 -20.62 0.45
CA CYS A 484 9.03 -20.81 -0.94
C CYS A 484 8.94 -19.49 -1.71
N LEU A 485 7.93 -18.68 -1.42
CA LEU A 485 7.67 -17.40 -2.06
C LEU A 485 8.12 -16.23 -1.19
N SER A 486 8.34 -15.09 -1.84
CA SER A 486 8.79 -13.82 -1.28
C SER A 486 7.63 -12.81 -1.31
N PRO A 487 6.72 -12.81 -0.32
CA PRO A 487 5.56 -11.93 -0.33
C PRO A 487 5.92 -10.49 0.04
N GLY A 488 5.36 -9.53 -0.71
CA GLY A 488 5.38 -8.09 -0.38
C GLY A 488 4.04 -7.46 -0.69
N ARG A 489 3.50 -6.66 0.24
CA ARG A 489 2.20 -6.00 0.09
C ARG A 489 2.36 -4.60 -0.49
N ILE A 490 1.83 -4.39 -1.69
CA ILE A 490 1.96 -3.12 -2.41
C ILE A 490 0.71 -2.29 -2.19
N MET A 491 0.81 -1.28 -1.32
CA MET A 491 -0.30 -0.37 -1.00
C MET A 491 0.22 0.97 -0.47
N SER A 492 -0.56 2.02 -0.67
CA SER A 492 -0.36 3.36 -0.11
C SER A 492 -1.70 3.93 0.39
N TYR A 493 -1.90 5.25 0.43
CA TYR A 493 -3.18 5.82 0.87
C TYR A 493 -4.32 5.60 -0.11
N THR A 494 -4.01 5.62 -1.41
CA THR A 494 -4.97 5.53 -2.52
C THR A 494 -4.40 4.68 -3.65
N THR A 495 -5.23 4.34 -4.64
CA THR A 495 -4.74 3.70 -5.89
C THR A 495 -3.77 4.62 -6.65
N SER A 496 -4.02 5.93 -6.65
CA SER A 496 -3.13 6.95 -7.24
C SER A 496 -1.76 6.96 -6.56
N ASP A 497 -1.72 6.97 -5.22
CA ASP A 497 -0.45 6.94 -4.48
C ASP A 497 0.28 5.60 -4.61
N THR A 498 -0.45 4.51 -4.81
CA THR A 498 0.12 3.18 -5.08
C THR A 498 0.74 3.10 -6.47
N SER A 499 0.11 3.71 -7.48
CA SER A 499 0.71 3.83 -8.82
C SER A 499 2.02 4.62 -8.79
N LEU A 500 2.09 5.66 -7.95
CA LEU A 500 3.30 6.44 -7.75
C LEU A 500 4.39 5.64 -7.02
N LEU A 501 4.03 4.83 -6.03
CA LEU A 501 4.96 3.89 -5.38
C LEU A 501 5.57 2.92 -6.42
N ILE A 502 4.73 2.32 -7.26
CA ILE A 502 5.19 1.42 -8.34
C ILE A 502 6.11 2.18 -9.30
N GLY A 503 5.74 3.38 -9.73
CA GLY A 503 6.60 4.23 -10.57
C GLY A 503 7.97 4.50 -9.93
N ARG A 504 8.02 4.82 -8.64
CA ARG A 504 9.30 5.06 -7.95
C ARG A 504 10.15 3.80 -7.79
N THR A 505 9.52 2.62 -7.69
CA THR A 505 10.23 1.33 -7.69
C THR A 505 10.85 1.06 -9.05
N LEU A 506 10.06 1.12 -10.12
CA LEU A 506 10.48 0.73 -11.46
C LEU A 506 11.49 1.70 -12.09
N PHE A 507 11.40 2.99 -11.73
CA PHE A 507 12.28 4.03 -12.25
C PHE A 507 13.29 4.53 -11.21
N TYR A 508 13.63 3.66 -10.25
CA TYR A 508 14.49 4.01 -9.12
C TYR A 508 15.84 4.58 -9.55
N GLU A 509 16.53 3.96 -10.51
CA GLU A 509 17.81 4.46 -11.04
C GLU A 509 17.65 5.84 -11.68
N GLN A 510 16.60 6.06 -12.49
CA GLN A 510 16.37 7.33 -13.17
C GLN A 510 16.04 8.46 -12.20
N LEU A 511 15.34 8.16 -11.10
CA LEU A 511 15.00 9.13 -10.06
C LEU A 511 16.19 9.49 -9.16
N CYS A 512 17.02 8.50 -8.83
CA CYS A 512 18.17 8.70 -7.95
C CYS A 512 19.39 9.28 -8.67
N GLY A 513 19.48 9.04 -9.99
CA GLY A 513 20.65 9.37 -10.79
C GLY A 513 21.84 8.43 -10.50
N PRO A 514 22.93 8.52 -11.28
CA PRO A 514 24.12 7.74 -11.02
C PRO A 514 24.82 8.22 -9.73
N PRO A 515 25.51 7.33 -8.99
CA PRO A 515 26.35 7.74 -7.86
C PRO A 515 27.47 8.68 -8.33
N THR A 516 27.69 9.79 -7.61
CA THR A 516 28.77 10.75 -7.90
C THR A 516 29.64 10.97 -6.67
N PRO A 517 30.92 11.38 -6.82
CA PRO A 517 31.80 11.68 -5.68
C PRO A 517 31.24 12.76 -4.74
N GLU A 518 30.42 13.68 -5.26
CA GLU A 518 29.82 14.78 -4.51
C GLU A 518 28.50 14.41 -3.82
N ASP A 519 27.85 13.32 -4.23
CA ASP A 519 26.55 12.87 -3.72
C ASP A 519 26.63 11.49 -3.08
N GLU A 520 26.74 11.50 -1.75
CA GLU A 520 26.94 10.29 -0.96
C GLU A 520 25.64 9.52 -0.66
N TRP A 521 24.48 10.03 -1.07
CA TRP A 521 23.18 9.47 -0.68
C TRP A 521 23.04 7.97 -0.95
N HIS A 522 23.47 7.53 -2.13
CA HIS A 522 23.42 6.14 -2.58
C HIS A 522 24.04 5.17 -1.57
N ARG A 523 25.14 5.58 -0.94
CA ARG A 523 25.87 4.77 0.04
C ARG A 523 25.51 5.08 1.49
N LYS A 524 24.59 6.02 1.77
CA LYS A 524 24.23 6.38 3.15
C LYS A 524 23.28 5.37 3.77
N PHE A 525 23.70 4.80 4.90
CA PHE A 525 22.88 3.99 5.79
C PHE A 525 22.79 4.66 7.16
N ASN A 526 21.60 5.15 7.50
CA ASN A 526 21.32 5.73 8.81
C ASN A 526 20.74 4.68 9.79
N PHE A 527 21.40 4.50 10.92
CA PHE A 527 20.96 3.68 12.03
C PHE A 527 20.37 4.57 13.12
N VAL A 528 19.15 4.27 13.57
CA VAL A 528 18.50 5.02 14.64
C VAL A 528 18.08 4.05 15.72
N PHE A 529 18.57 4.24 16.94
CA PHE A 529 18.04 3.54 18.11
C PHE A 529 17.41 4.50 19.09
N GLY A 530 16.42 4.04 19.85
CA GLY A 530 15.84 4.76 20.97
C GLY A 530 15.90 4.05 22.30
N GLU A 531 15.27 4.61 23.33
CA GLU A 531 15.43 4.20 24.73
C GLU A 531 15.19 2.70 25.03
N GLY A 532 15.86 2.21 26.07
CA GLY A 532 15.58 0.92 26.69
C GLY A 532 16.13 -0.24 25.89
N PHE A 533 15.22 -1.06 25.33
CA PHE A 533 15.66 -2.17 24.48
C PHE A 533 16.34 -1.66 23.19
N GLY A 534 15.87 -0.53 22.65
CA GLY A 534 16.51 0.10 21.49
C GLY A 534 17.96 0.49 21.80
N GLU A 535 18.27 1.03 22.99
CA GLU A 535 19.64 1.39 23.40
C GLU A 535 20.54 0.16 23.41
N THR A 536 20.02 -0.96 23.91
CA THR A 536 20.73 -2.24 23.91
C THR A 536 20.99 -2.72 22.47
N GLY A 537 19.98 -2.69 21.60
CA GLY A 537 20.14 -2.98 20.17
C GLY A 537 21.14 -2.03 19.49
N GLY A 538 21.11 -0.75 19.84
CA GLY A 538 22.06 0.25 19.36
C GLY A 538 23.51 -0.09 19.69
N PHE A 539 23.79 -0.40 20.96
CA PHE A 539 25.14 -0.72 21.42
C PHE A 539 25.67 -2.06 20.95
N PHE A 540 24.82 -3.09 20.91
CA PHE A 540 25.27 -4.47 20.65
C PHE A 540 25.05 -4.93 19.21
N HIS A 541 24.20 -4.24 18.43
CA HIS A 541 23.95 -4.56 17.03
C HIS A 541 24.26 -3.39 16.10
N GLN A 542 23.56 -2.25 16.19
CA GLN A 542 23.70 -1.20 15.17
C GLN A 542 25.09 -0.58 15.10
N ILE A 543 25.72 -0.27 16.25
CA ILE A 543 27.08 0.30 16.25
C ILE A 543 28.11 -0.71 15.69
N PRO A 544 28.17 -1.98 16.14
CA PRO A 544 29.04 -2.98 15.52
C PRO A 544 28.76 -3.21 14.04
N TYR A 545 27.48 -3.31 13.64
CA TYR A 545 27.08 -3.60 12.28
C TYR A 545 27.40 -2.45 11.33
N ALA A 546 27.14 -1.20 11.76
CA ALA A 546 27.53 -0.01 11.03
C ALA A 546 29.03 -0.01 10.67
N ASN A 547 29.91 -0.32 11.63
CA ASN A 547 31.35 -0.44 11.37
C ASN A 547 31.69 -1.59 10.40
N ALA A 548 30.94 -2.69 10.45
CA ALA A 548 31.15 -3.83 9.55
C ALA A 548 30.80 -3.47 8.10
N ILE A 549 29.67 -2.80 7.89
CA ILE A 549 29.19 -2.50 6.53
C ILE A 549 29.97 -1.39 5.82
N GLU A 550 30.72 -0.56 6.55
CA GLU A 550 31.68 0.39 5.96
C GLU A 550 32.74 -0.31 5.10
N SER A 551 33.10 -1.56 5.43
CA SER A 551 34.02 -2.35 4.61
C SER A 551 33.46 -2.73 3.23
N TYR A 552 32.14 -2.63 3.05
CA TYR A 552 31.42 -2.83 1.80
C TYR A 552 31.08 -1.50 1.11
N GLY A 553 31.69 -0.38 1.54
CA GLY A 553 31.58 0.91 0.86
C GLY A 553 30.41 1.79 1.31
N PHE A 554 29.64 1.35 2.31
CA PHE A 554 28.61 2.19 2.93
C PHE A 554 29.21 3.35 3.74
N LEU A 555 28.50 4.46 3.75
CA LEU A 555 28.70 5.58 4.68
C LEU A 555 27.64 5.46 5.78
N THR A 556 28.05 5.11 6.99
CA THR A 556 27.11 4.86 8.08
C THR A 556 27.03 6.03 9.06
N VAL A 557 25.83 6.28 9.58
CA VAL A 557 25.64 7.23 10.69
C VAL A 557 24.69 6.64 11.72
N VAL A 558 25.15 6.58 12.97
CA VAL A 558 24.34 6.08 14.09
C VAL A 558 23.81 7.24 14.95
N TYR A 559 22.49 7.33 15.06
CA TYR A 559 21.75 8.32 15.84
C TYR A 559 21.15 7.68 17.09
N GLY A 560 21.82 7.84 18.23
CA GLY A 560 21.30 7.41 19.53
C GLY A 560 20.42 8.45 20.23
N ASP A 561 19.92 8.08 21.40
CA ASP A 561 18.92 8.78 22.23
C ASP A 561 19.12 10.29 22.43
N LEU A 562 20.35 10.77 22.50
CA LEU A 562 20.62 12.20 22.71
C LEU A 562 20.58 13.04 21.42
N ARG A 563 20.42 12.41 20.25
CA ARG A 563 20.54 13.06 18.93
C ARG A 563 19.42 12.71 17.96
N ASN A 564 18.36 12.07 18.42
CA ASN A 564 17.34 11.46 17.56
C ASN A 564 15.93 12.05 17.75
N SER A 565 15.74 13.11 18.55
CA SER A 565 14.44 13.79 18.63
C SER A 565 13.96 14.21 17.24
N ARG A 566 12.64 14.29 17.01
CA ARG A 566 12.07 14.71 15.71
C ARG A 566 12.74 15.96 15.16
N GLN A 567 12.94 17.00 15.99
CA GLN A 567 13.56 18.26 15.55
C GLN A 567 15.01 18.06 15.11
N ALA A 568 15.77 17.21 15.82
CA ALA A 568 17.13 16.86 15.43
C ALA A 568 17.11 16.02 14.15
N ALA A 569 16.24 15.02 14.06
CA ALA A 569 16.12 14.13 12.92
C ALA A 569 15.73 14.87 11.63
N GLU A 570 14.77 15.80 11.70
CA GLU A 570 14.39 16.67 10.58
C GLU A 570 15.53 17.60 10.17
N ARG A 571 16.23 18.22 11.15
CA ARG A 571 17.38 19.09 10.87
C ARG A 571 18.55 18.34 10.22
N LEU A 572 18.79 17.12 10.67
CA LEU A 572 19.86 16.25 10.19
C LEU A 572 19.44 15.42 8.97
N LYS A 573 18.19 15.54 8.52
CA LYS A 573 17.62 14.78 7.40
C LYS A 573 17.79 13.26 7.55
N VAL A 574 17.68 12.74 8.78
CA VAL A 574 17.94 11.33 9.11
C VAL A 574 17.14 10.37 8.24
N TYR A 575 15.88 10.72 7.93
CA TYR A 575 14.96 9.85 7.18
C TYR A 575 14.83 10.22 5.70
N THR A 576 15.31 11.39 5.29
CA THR A 576 15.09 11.95 3.95
C THR A 576 16.38 12.06 3.13
N ASP A 577 17.55 11.90 3.74
CA ASP A 577 18.86 11.93 3.08
C ASP A 577 19.69 10.67 3.35
N ALA A 578 19.06 9.50 3.23
CA ALA A 578 19.73 8.20 3.21
C ALA A 578 18.97 7.22 2.32
N ASN A 579 19.72 6.28 1.73
CA ASN A 579 19.19 5.20 0.91
C ASN A 579 18.67 4.05 1.80
N TYR A 580 19.31 3.82 2.94
CA TYR A 580 18.85 2.85 3.95
C TYR A 580 18.63 3.55 5.29
N VAL A 581 17.54 3.19 5.95
CA VAL A 581 17.25 3.58 7.33
C VAL A 581 16.86 2.35 8.13
N GLU A 582 17.51 2.16 9.27
CA GLU A 582 17.09 1.18 10.28
C GLU A 582 16.63 1.91 11.54
N TYR A 583 15.50 1.49 12.11
CA TYR A 583 15.00 1.96 13.40
C TYR A 583 14.82 0.82 14.40
N LEU A 584 15.47 0.95 15.56
CA LEU A 584 15.31 0.08 16.73
C LEU A 584 14.75 0.87 17.92
N GLY A 585 13.57 0.52 18.41
CA GLY A 585 13.04 1.16 19.61
C GLY A 585 11.54 1.06 19.76
N HIS A 586 10.97 2.04 20.44
CA HIS A 586 9.53 2.07 20.69
C HIS A 586 8.76 2.63 19.49
N GLY A 587 7.74 1.89 19.09
CA GLY A 587 6.84 2.24 18.01
C GLY A 587 5.42 1.84 18.34
N ASP A 588 4.50 2.46 17.62
CA ASP A 588 3.11 2.07 17.48
C ASP A 588 2.71 2.29 16.02
N TRP A 589 1.50 1.91 15.63
CA TRP A 589 1.05 2.01 14.24
C TRP A 589 0.91 3.45 13.72
N PHE A 590 0.87 4.44 14.61
CA PHE A 590 0.70 5.85 14.26
C PHE A 590 1.92 6.74 14.57
N TRP A 591 2.91 6.22 15.32
CA TRP A 591 4.05 7.01 15.79
C TRP A 591 5.21 6.14 16.24
N PHE A 592 6.38 6.76 16.40
CA PHE A 592 7.53 6.16 17.06
C PHE A 592 8.35 7.24 17.77
N THR A 593 9.14 6.82 18.75
CA THR A 593 9.88 7.74 19.61
C THR A 593 11.35 7.35 19.69
N PRO A 594 12.22 8.07 18.97
CA PRO A 594 13.64 7.82 19.08
C PRO A 594 14.19 8.20 20.47
N SER A 595 13.64 9.20 21.17
CA SER A 595 14.01 9.49 22.57
C SER A 595 12.79 9.75 23.41
N ILE A 596 12.66 9.00 24.51
CA ILE A 596 11.66 9.27 25.55
C ILE A 596 12.22 10.11 26.70
N TYR A 597 13.53 10.36 26.70
CA TYR A 597 14.20 11.15 27.73
C TYR A 597 13.88 12.65 27.56
N GLY A 598 13.70 13.33 28.70
CA GLY A 598 13.48 14.77 28.74
C GLY A 598 12.06 15.19 29.08
N PHE A 599 11.84 16.50 29.12
CA PHE A 599 10.60 17.12 29.61
C PHE A 599 9.45 17.11 28.58
N ASN A 600 9.70 16.67 27.33
CA ASN A 600 8.74 16.76 26.23
C ASN A 600 8.81 15.57 25.25
N SER A 601 8.61 14.34 25.71
CA SER A 601 8.71 13.15 24.84
C SER A 601 7.67 13.17 23.71
N ILE A 602 6.44 13.63 23.97
CA ILE A 602 5.39 13.75 22.93
C ILE A 602 5.81 14.74 21.83
N GLY A 603 6.43 15.86 22.20
CA GLY A 603 6.88 16.84 21.20
C GLY A 603 8.09 16.36 20.38
N GLN A 604 8.85 15.40 20.91
CA GLN A 604 10.04 14.82 20.28
C GLN A 604 9.72 13.61 19.38
N SER A 605 8.52 13.05 19.48
CA SER A 605 8.18 11.86 18.70
C SER A 605 7.82 12.17 17.25
N ILE A 606 7.90 11.16 16.40
CA ILE A 606 7.56 11.23 14.98
C ILE A 606 6.26 10.45 14.79
N GLY A 607 5.33 11.01 14.01
CA GLY A 607 4.00 10.43 13.79
C GLY A 607 3.64 10.47 12.32
N ALA A 608 2.64 9.70 11.91
CA ALA A 608 2.10 9.70 10.56
C ALA A 608 1.75 11.12 10.07
N SER A 609 1.24 11.97 10.97
CA SER A 609 0.92 13.38 10.71
C SER A 609 2.14 14.23 10.36
N HIS A 610 3.34 13.84 10.84
CA HIS A 610 4.60 14.49 10.51
C HIS A 610 5.19 13.93 9.22
N VAL A 611 5.30 12.59 9.14
CA VAL A 611 5.91 11.89 8.00
C VAL A 611 5.17 12.20 6.70
N ARG A 612 3.84 12.32 6.73
CA ARG A 612 3.06 12.69 5.53
C ARG A 612 3.43 14.04 4.91
N ALA A 613 4.03 14.94 5.69
CA ALA A 613 4.50 16.24 5.24
C ALA A 613 5.97 16.21 4.81
N TRP A 614 6.65 15.07 5.01
CA TRP A 614 8.00 14.88 4.51
C TRP A 614 8.00 14.61 3.02
N ASP A 615 9.13 14.97 2.44
CA ASP A 615 9.40 14.82 1.03
C ASP A 615 10.69 14.02 0.88
N ILE A 616 10.53 12.72 0.64
CA ILE A 616 11.62 11.79 0.38
C ILE A 616 11.79 11.75 -1.14
N ASN A 617 12.52 12.74 -1.65
CA ASN A 617 12.70 12.96 -3.09
C ASN A 617 13.50 11.86 -3.80
N ARG A 618 14.32 11.13 -3.06
CA ARG A 618 15.04 9.96 -3.54
C ARG A 618 14.54 8.75 -2.76
N PRO A 619 13.90 7.76 -3.42
CA PRO A 619 13.27 6.67 -2.70
C PRO A 619 14.27 5.88 -1.87
N ASN A 620 13.86 5.44 -0.68
CA ASN A 620 14.72 4.67 0.23
C ASN A 620 14.01 3.42 0.76
N VAL A 621 14.76 2.67 1.57
CA VAL A 621 14.28 1.55 2.37
C VAL A 621 14.21 1.94 3.84
N PHE A 622 13.13 1.53 4.50
CA PHE A 622 12.97 1.69 5.94
C PHE A 622 12.77 0.32 6.61
N LEU A 623 13.75 -0.07 7.43
CA LEU A 623 13.74 -1.30 8.21
C LEU A 623 13.41 -0.98 9.67
N THR A 624 12.48 -1.73 10.27
CA THR A 624 12.12 -1.51 11.68
C THR A 624 12.20 -2.78 12.51
N SER A 625 12.69 -2.60 13.72
CA SER A 625 12.45 -3.49 14.83
C SER A 625 11.84 -2.68 15.98
N ALA A 626 10.53 -2.51 15.84
CA ALA A 626 9.68 -1.75 16.72
C ALA A 626 8.23 -2.22 16.56
N CYS A 627 7.51 -2.29 17.68
CA CYS A 627 6.13 -2.78 17.76
C CYS A 627 5.16 -2.01 16.85
N LEU A 628 4.19 -2.72 16.27
CA LEU A 628 3.00 -2.20 15.56
C LEU A 628 3.23 -1.24 14.37
N MET A 629 4.47 -0.84 14.06
CA MET A 629 4.74 0.13 12.98
C MET A 629 4.31 -0.34 11.59
N GLY A 630 4.11 -1.66 11.40
CA GLY A 630 3.56 -2.28 10.19
C GLY A 630 2.07 -2.60 10.25
N ARG A 631 1.30 -2.09 11.23
CA ARG A 631 -0.14 -2.37 11.29
C ARG A 631 -0.89 -1.62 10.18
N VAL A 632 -1.70 -2.37 9.44
CA VAL A 632 -2.61 -1.86 8.41
C VAL A 632 -4.04 -2.43 8.53
N ASP A 633 -4.25 -3.45 9.36
CA ASP A 633 -5.57 -4.06 9.58
C ASP A 633 -6.44 -3.21 10.51
N GLY A 634 -7.66 -2.90 10.06
CA GLY A 634 -8.62 -2.09 10.82
C GLY A 634 -8.15 -0.66 11.10
N VAL A 635 -7.15 -0.17 10.36
CA VAL A 635 -6.59 1.17 10.47
C VAL A 635 -6.76 1.87 9.12
N PRO A 636 -7.35 3.08 9.08
CA PRO A 636 -7.44 3.85 7.85
C PRO A 636 -6.03 4.10 7.25
N PRO A 637 -5.83 3.91 5.94
CA PRO A 637 -4.49 3.94 5.33
C PRO A 637 -3.68 5.19 5.69
N GLN A 638 -4.32 6.37 5.67
CA GLN A 638 -3.73 7.66 5.99
C GLN A 638 -3.27 7.84 7.44
N MET A 639 -3.49 6.84 8.29
CA MET A 639 -3.08 6.86 9.68
C MET A 639 -1.97 5.88 10.05
N SER A 640 -1.65 4.96 9.15
CA SER A 640 -0.54 4.04 9.35
C SER A 640 0.79 4.76 9.11
N ILE A 641 1.73 4.61 10.05
CA ILE A 641 3.08 5.17 9.94
C ILE A 641 3.85 4.53 8.77
N ALA A 642 3.72 3.21 8.56
CA ALA A 642 4.32 2.52 7.41
C ALA A 642 3.85 3.13 6.09
N LEU A 643 2.53 3.24 5.92
CA LEU A 643 1.95 3.81 4.70
C LEU A 643 2.25 5.31 4.56
N SER A 644 2.47 6.02 5.68
CA SER A 644 2.93 7.42 5.65
C SER A 644 4.33 7.55 5.08
N PHE A 645 5.24 6.62 5.39
CA PHE A 645 6.58 6.60 4.78
C PHE A 645 6.52 6.29 3.29
N LEU A 646 5.72 5.29 2.90
CA LEU A 646 5.51 4.98 1.47
C LEU A 646 4.87 6.14 0.73
N TYR A 647 3.92 6.84 1.34
CA TYR A 647 3.35 8.07 0.80
C TYR A 647 4.41 9.19 0.72
N ALA A 648 5.28 9.33 1.72
CA ALA A 648 6.30 10.37 1.77
C ALA A 648 7.37 10.24 0.67
N GLY A 649 7.63 9.02 0.20
CA GLY A 649 8.54 8.71 -0.92
C GLY A 649 9.41 7.46 -0.71
N CYS A 650 9.28 6.77 0.43
CA CYS A 650 9.91 5.46 0.65
C CYS A 650 9.39 4.43 -0.37
N ASN A 651 10.25 3.53 -0.84
CA ASN A 651 9.85 2.45 -1.76
C ASN A 651 9.49 1.16 -1.02
N ALA A 652 10.01 0.97 0.18
CA ALA A 652 9.69 -0.20 0.97
C ALA A 652 9.88 0.00 2.47
N PHE A 653 8.95 -0.58 3.22
CA PHE A 653 8.88 -0.51 4.67
C PHE A 653 8.74 -1.91 5.25
N VAL A 654 9.71 -2.34 6.06
CA VAL A 654 9.65 -3.61 6.79
C VAL A 654 9.27 -3.31 8.24
N GLY A 655 8.15 -3.87 8.71
CA GLY A 655 7.72 -3.63 10.09
C GLY A 655 6.70 -4.62 10.61
N SER A 656 6.52 -4.62 11.94
CA SER A 656 5.66 -5.57 12.63
C SER A 656 4.22 -5.08 12.72
N THR A 657 3.25 -5.94 12.45
CA THR A 657 1.81 -5.66 12.58
C THR A 657 1.32 -5.61 14.03
N ARG A 658 2.05 -6.21 14.97
CA ARG A 658 1.80 -6.26 16.43
C ARG A 658 3.11 -6.13 17.20
N GLU A 659 3.08 -6.34 18.52
CA GLU A 659 4.31 -6.26 19.31
C GLU A 659 5.31 -7.34 18.90
N THR A 660 6.59 -6.96 18.89
CA THR A 660 7.72 -7.85 18.69
C THR A 660 8.17 -8.45 20.03
N GLY A 661 8.91 -9.57 19.98
CA GLY A 661 9.56 -10.14 21.16
C GLY A 661 10.82 -9.37 21.56
N GLN A 662 11.47 -9.78 22.67
CA GLN A 662 12.68 -9.16 23.23
C GLN A 662 13.94 -9.25 22.34
N GLU A 663 13.87 -9.76 21.12
CA GLU A 663 15.04 -10.01 20.25
C GLU A 663 14.70 -9.82 18.75
N SER A 664 14.01 -8.75 18.38
CA SER A 664 13.76 -8.46 16.95
C SER A 664 15.03 -7.95 16.25
N GLY A 665 16.05 -8.79 16.06
CA GLY A 665 17.21 -8.45 15.22
C GLY A 665 16.81 -8.22 13.76
N LEU A 666 17.63 -7.50 13.01
CA LEU A 666 17.50 -7.33 11.55
C LEU A 666 18.71 -7.88 10.79
N THR A 667 19.75 -8.36 11.49
CA THR A 667 21.03 -8.76 10.89
C THR A 667 20.89 -9.73 9.73
N VAL A 668 20.04 -10.76 9.84
CA VAL A 668 19.87 -11.75 8.76
C VAL A 668 19.25 -11.10 7.52
N LEU A 669 18.25 -10.24 7.71
CA LEU A 669 17.64 -9.49 6.62
C LEU A 669 18.64 -8.53 5.99
N GLU A 670 19.41 -7.81 6.80
CA GLU A 670 20.42 -6.84 6.33
C GLU A 670 21.55 -7.53 5.56
N ASP A 671 22.06 -8.66 6.06
CA ASP A 671 23.09 -9.43 5.38
C ASP A 671 22.59 -9.97 4.04
N HIS A 672 21.35 -10.44 3.97
CA HIS A 672 20.77 -10.86 2.69
C HIS A 672 20.64 -9.69 1.70
N LEU A 673 20.24 -8.50 2.17
CA LEU A 673 20.15 -7.31 1.33
C LEU A 673 21.52 -6.85 0.82
N ILE A 674 22.52 -6.82 1.71
CA ILE A 674 23.79 -6.13 1.45
C ILE A 674 24.86 -7.08 0.89
N LEU A 675 24.94 -8.29 1.43
CA LEU A 675 26.00 -9.24 1.12
C LEU A 675 25.59 -10.23 0.04
N ASP A 676 24.32 -10.65 0.04
CA ASP A 676 23.81 -11.63 -0.93
C ASP A 676 23.13 -10.98 -2.15
N ASP A 677 22.99 -9.66 -2.18
CA ASP A 677 22.33 -8.89 -3.25
C ASP A 677 20.89 -9.35 -3.52
N TYR A 678 20.16 -9.64 -2.45
CA TYR A 678 18.77 -10.06 -2.55
C TYR A 678 17.83 -8.86 -2.60
N SER A 679 16.72 -9.02 -3.32
CA SER A 679 15.59 -8.10 -3.17
C SER A 679 15.04 -8.12 -1.74
N LEU A 680 14.25 -7.11 -1.36
CA LEU A 680 13.64 -7.06 -0.03
C LEU A 680 12.72 -8.24 0.26
N GLY A 681 11.98 -8.72 -0.74
CA GLY A 681 11.14 -9.90 -0.59
C GLY A 681 11.99 -11.14 -0.28
N GLU A 682 13.10 -11.30 -1.00
CA GLU A 682 14.00 -12.44 -0.83
C GLU A 682 14.77 -12.38 0.50
N ALA A 683 15.21 -11.19 0.91
CA ALA A 683 15.88 -10.97 2.18
C ALA A 683 14.94 -11.24 3.37
N LEU A 684 13.69 -10.76 3.32
CA LEU A 684 12.70 -11.08 4.35
C LEU A 684 12.39 -12.58 4.37
N ARG A 685 12.23 -13.22 3.20
CA ARG A 685 12.05 -14.68 3.11
C ARG A 685 13.25 -15.43 3.72
N GLY A 686 14.47 -14.99 3.46
CA GLY A 686 15.70 -15.54 4.04
C GLY A 686 15.72 -15.43 5.55
N GLU A 687 15.38 -14.25 6.09
CA GLU A 687 15.22 -14.03 7.52
C GLU A 687 14.20 -15.00 8.14
N LYS A 688 13.01 -15.16 7.55
CA LYS A 688 11.98 -16.08 8.07
C LYS A 688 12.42 -17.55 8.11
N ARG A 689 13.39 -17.94 7.28
CA ARG A 689 13.95 -19.31 7.29
C ARG A 689 14.95 -19.52 8.43
N VAL A 690 15.48 -18.45 9.01
CA VAL A 690 16.50 -18.48 10.07
C VAL A 690 15.91 -18.06 11.41
N ASP A 691 15.29 -16.88 11.49
CA ASP A 691 14.66 -16.35 12.69
C ASP A 691 13.19 -16.76 12.75
N THR A 692 12.91 -17.72 13.62
CA THR A 692 11.56 -18.26 13.88
C THR A 692 11.01 -17.83 15.25
N VAL A 693 11.63 -16.85 15.90
CA VAL A 693 11.24 -16.40 17.24
C VAL A 693 9.88 -15.69 17.20
N THR A 694 8.93 -16.19 17.98
CA THR A 694 7.59 -15.60 18.10
C THR A 694 7.55 -14.50 19.17
N PRO A 695 6.74 -13.44 19.03
CA PRO A 695 5.80 -13.18 17.94
C PRO A 695 6.42 -12.58 16.66
N THR A 696 7.67 -12.09 16.70
CA THR A 696 8.35 -11.37 15.60
C THR A 696 8.25 -12.09 14.25
N TYR A 697 8.50 -13.40 14.26
CA TYR A 697 8.39 -14.27 13.10
C TYR A 697 7.04 -14.12 12.37
N TYR A 698 5.92 -14.02 13.08
CA TYR A 698 4.60 -13.86 12.47
C TYR A 698 4.35 -12.44 11.99
N VAL A 699 4.73 -11.44 12.78
CA VAL A 699 4.19 -10.09 12.62
C VAL A 699 5.00 -9.21 11.67
N ARG A 700 6.29 -9.48 11.44
CA ARG A 700 7.13 -8.68 10.53
C ARG A 700 6.74 -8.95 9.07
N CYS A 701 6.27 -7.91 8.38
CA CYS A 701 5.80 -7.93 7.01
C CYS A 701 6.55 -6.88 6.16
N LEU A 702 6.56 -7.10 4.84
CA LEU A 702 7.07 -6.14 3.84
C LEU A 702 5.91 -5.38 3.21
N PHE A 703 5.97 -4.05 3.27
CA PHE A 703 5.12 -3.14 2.51
C PHE A 703 5.95 -2.48 1.41
N GLY A 704 5.63 -2.77 0.16
CA GLY A 704 6.47 -2.44 -1.01
C GLY A 704 6.53 -3.63 -1.98
N ASP A 705 7.18 -3.39 -3.12
CA ASP A 705 7.36 -4.43 -4.13
C ASP A 705 8.37 -5.48 -3.64
N PRO A 706 8.03 -6.78 -3.62
CA PRO A 706 8.98 -7.81 -3.23
C PRO A 706 10.20 -7.90 -4.15
N ALA A 707 10.12 -7.44 -5.40
CA ALA A 707 11.25 -7.41 -6.34
C ALA A 707 12.15 -6.17 -6.19
N PHE A 708 11.76 -5.18 -5.38
CA PHE A 708 12.59 -3.99 -5.16
C PHE A 708 13.93 -4.39 -4.52
N ASN A 709 15.02 -4.12 -5.22
CA ASN A 709 16.38 -4.28 -4.73
C ASN A 709 17.08 -2.90 -4.80
N PRO A 710 17.23 -2.21 -3.65
CA PRO A 710 17.83 -0.88 -3.57
C PRO A 710 19.30 -0.88 -4.00
N TYR A 711 19.81 0.28 -4.41
CA TYR A 711 21.22 0.41 -4.77
C TYR A 711 22.10 0.06 -3.57
N ASP A 712 23.15 -0.74 -3.78
CA ASP A 712 24.23 -0.88 -2.80
C ASP A 712 25.61 -0.59 -3.44
N PRO A 713 26.63 -0.20 -2.64
CA PRO A 713 27.93 0.18 -3.17
C PRO A 713 28.77 -0.95 -3.79
N VAL A 714 28.41 -2.21 -3.53
CA VAL A 714 29.09 -3.41 -4.03
C VAL A 714 28.50 -3.85 -5.37
N HIS A 715 27.17 -3.91 -5.49
CA HIS A 715 26.49 -4.46 -6.68
C HIS A 715 25.90 -3.39 -7.61
N GLY A 716 25.69 -2.16 -7.12
CA GLY A 716 25.15 -1.05 -7.89
C GLY A 716 23.62 -1.08 -7.98
N PHE A 717 23.06 -0.58 -9.08
CA PHE A 717 21.62 -0.67 -9.32
C PHE A 717 21.26 -2.06 -9.86
N SER A 718 20.19 -2.64 -9.32
CA SER A 718 19.55 -3.83 -9.89
C SER A 718 18.55 -3.46 -11.00
N ASP A 719 18.17 -4.45 -11.80
CA ASP A 719 17.12 -4.34 -12.82
C ASP A 719 15.69 -4.29 -12.24
N GLN A 720 15.56 -4.26 -10.91
CA GLN A 720 14.28 -4.28 -10.19
C GLN A 720 13.38 -5.46 -10.58
N GLY A 721 13.98 -6.61 -10.96
CA GLY A 721 13.24 -7.82 -11.31
C GLY A 721 12.55 -7.75 -12.67
N MET A 722 13.03 -6.92 -13.59
CA MET A 722 12.60 -6.95 -14.99
C MET A 722 13.17 -8.21 -15.69
N PRO A 723 12.40 -8.90 -16.53
CA PRO A 723 12.91 -10.03 -17.29
C PRO A 723 13.90 -9.54 -18.35
N LEU A 724 14.97 -10.30 -18.58
CA LEU A 724 15.85 -10.08 -19.72
C LEU A 724 15.16 -10.65 -20.98
N SER A 725 15.01 -9.80 -22.00
CA SER A 725 14.42 -10.11 -23.31
C SER A 725 15.34 -10.96 -24.19
#